data_AF-A0ABD5BG02-F1
#
_entry.id   AF-A0ABD5BG02-F1
#
_cell.length_a   1.000
_cell.length_b   1.000
_cell.length_c   1.000
_cell.angle_alpha   90.00
_cell.angle_beta   90.00
_cell.angle_gamma   90.00
#
_symmetry.space_group_name_H-M   'P 1'
#
loop_
_entity.id
_entity.type
_entity.pdbx_description
1 polymer ?
#
loop_
_entity_poly.entity_id
_entity_poly.type
_entity_poly.pdbx_seq_one_letter_code
_entity_poly.pdbx_strand_id
1 'polypeptide(L)'
;MSDLAREITPVNIEDELKNSYLDYAMSVIVGRALPDVRDGLKPVHRRVLYAMSVLGNDWNKPYKKSARVVGDVIGKYHPHGDIAVYDTIVRMAQPFSLRYMLVDGQGNFGSVDGDSAAAMRYTEVRMSKIAHELLADLEKETVDFVPNYDGTEQIPAVMPTKIPNLLVNGSSGIAVGMATNIPPHNLAEVVNGCLAYIDDENISIEGLMEHIPGPDFPTAAIINGRRGIEEAYRTGRGKVYLRARAEVEADAKTGRETIIVHEIPYQVNKARLIEKIAELVKEKRVEGISALRDESDKDGMRIVIEVKRDAVGEVVLNNLYALTQLQVTFGINMVALHQGQPKLLNLKDILEAFVRHRREVVTRRTIFELRKARDRAHILEALAIALANIDPIIELIRRAPTPAEAKVALVAQPWDLGNVSAMLERAGDDAARPEWLEPEFGIRDGKYYLTEQQAQAILDLRLQKLTGLEHEKLLDEYKELLNFIAELIFILESPERLMEVIREELVAVKELYNDGRRTEITANTSDINIEDLINQEDVVVTLSHQGYVKYQPLSDYEAQRRGGKGKSAARIKEEDFIDRLLVANTHDTILCFSSRGRLYWMKVYQLPEASRGARGRPIVNLLPLEADERITAILPVREYEEGRHVFMATASGTVKKTALTEFSRPRSAGIIAVNLNEGDELIGVDLTDGSNEVMLFSANGKVVRFPETQVRSMGRTATGVRGINLGEGDSVISLIVPRGEGDILTVTQNGFGKRTAVTEYPTKSRATQGVISIKVSERNGQVVGAVQVETSDQIMMITDAGTLVRTRVSEVSVVGRNTQGVTLIRTAEDENVVGLQRVAEPVEDEELDSLEPGAEAVEEDTTPLDDGDDAAEPMDDDNV
;
A
#
# COMPACT_ATOMS: atom_id res chain seq x y z
N MET A 1 16.11 73.56 -16.12
CA MET A 1 15.76 73.00 -14.80
C MET A 1 14.27 73.21 -14.60
N SER A 2 13.48 72.14 -14.62
CA SER A 2 12.11 72.13 -14.13
C SER A 2 11.92 70.82 -13.38
N ASP A 3 11.63 70.94 -12.08
CA ASP A 3 11.31 69.86 -11.17
C ASP A 3 10.20 68.97 -11.73
N LEU A 4 10.54 67.75 -12.12
CA LEU A 4 9.55 66.69 -12.33
C LEU A 4 9.16 66.18 -10.94
N ALA A 5 8.12 66.78 -10.37
CA ALA A 5 7.50 66.30 -9.15
C ALA A 5 7.16 64.81 -9.31
N ARG A 6 7.73 63.96 -8.45
CA ARG A 6 7.27 62.57 -8.29
C ARG A 6 5.83 62.62 -7.80
N GLU A 7 4.88 62.43 -8.70
CA GLU A 7 3.49 62.15 -8.33
C GLU A 7 3.46 60.86 -7.49
N ILE A 8 3.22 61.02 -6.19
CA ILE A 8 2.96 59.90 -5.28
C ILE A 8 1.53 59.45 -5.56
N THR A 9 1.37 58.43 -6.41
CA THR A 9 0.08 57.77 -6.61
C THR A 9 -0.15 56.78 -5.46
N PRO A 10 -1.24 56.91 -4.68
CA PRO A 10 -1.54 55.97 -3.61
C PRO A 10 -1.87 54.60 -4.21
N VAL A 11 -1.24 53.54 -3.68
CA VAL A 11 -1.51 52.17 -4.09
C VAL A 11 -2.87 51.73 -3.54
N ASN A 12 -3.69 51.10 -4.38
CA ASN A 12 -4.97 50.54 -3.98
C ASN A 12 -4.75 49.34 -3.03
N ILE A 13 -5.50 49.29 -1.92
CA ILE A 13 -5.38 48.25 -0.90
C ILE A 13 -5.68 46.84 -1.45
N GLU A 14 -6.61 46.72 -2.40
CA GLU A 14 -6.96 45.43 -3.01
C GLU A 14 -5.80 44.86 -3.82
N ASP A 15 -5.16 45.73 -4.62
CA ASP A 15 -4.00 45.37 -5.43
C ASP A 15 -2.78 45.06 -4.55
N GLU A 16 -2.55 45.86 -3.50
CA GLU A 16 -1.45 45.66 -2.56
C GLU A 16 -1.59 44.33 -1.79
N LEU A 17 -2.80 44.01 -1.30
CA LEU A 17 -3.06 42.76 -0.58
C LEU A 17 -2.80 41.54 -1.48
N LYS A 18 -3.23 41.61 -2.74
CA LYS A 18 -3.01 40.53 -3.72
C LYS A 18 -1.52 40.36 -4.04
N ASN A 19 -0.80 41.45 -4.30
CA ASN A 19 0.62 41.40 -4.64
C ASN A 19 1.46 40.92 -3.47
N SER A 20 1.27 41.50 -2.28
CA SER A 20 1.95 41.08 -1.04
C SER A 20 1.72 39.61 -0.71
N TYR A 21 0.49 39.10 -0.87
CA TYR A 21 0.19 37.69 -0.65
C TYR A 21 0.87 36.78 -1.68
N LEU A 22 0.88 37.18 -2.96
CA LEU A 22 1.47 36.39 -4.04
C LEU A 22 3.00 36.32 -3.93
N ASP A 23 3.65 37.43 -3.58
CA ASP A 23 5.10 37.48 -3.34
C ASP A 23 5.50 36.61 -2.15
N TYR A 24 4.76 36.70 -1.05
CA TYR A 24 4.97 35.83 0.11
C TYR A 24 4.78 34.35 -0.25
N ALA A 25 3.69 34.02 -0.96
CA ALA A 25 3.40 32.65 -1.36
C ALA A 25 4.50 32.07 -2.25
N MET A 26 4.95 32.83 -3.26
CA MET A 26 6.01 32.40 -4.17
C MET A 26 7.34 32.19 -3.44
N SER A 27 7.70 33.12 -2.55
CA SER A 27 8.89 33.02 -1.70
C SER A 27 8.86 31.77 -0.81
N VAL A 28 7.71 31.43 -0.22
CA VAL A 28 7.56 30.23 0.61
C VAL A 28 7.64 28.95 -0.22
N ILE A 29 7.02 28.91 -1.41
CA ILE A 29 7.02 27.75 -2.30
C ILE A 29 8.44 27.43 -2.77
N VAL A 30 9.13 28.41 -3.35
CA VAL A 30 10.43 28.22 -4.01
C VAL A 30 11.59 28.27 -3.01
N GLY A 31 11.53 29.19 -2.04
CA GLY A 31 12.65 29.50 -1.16
C GLY A 31 12.65 28.79 0.20
N ARG A 32 11.63 27.97 0.52
CA ARG A 32 11.51 27.37 1.86
C ARG A 32 11.00 25.94 1.89
N ALA A 33 9.81 25.68 1.35
CA ALA A 33 9.05 24.49 1.71
C ALA A 33 9.38 23.24 0.86
N LEU A 34 9.56 23.40 -0.44
CA LEU A 34 9.76 22.31 -1.38
C LEU A 34 11.25 22.04 -1.66
N PRO A 35 11.66 20.76 -1.80
CA PRO A 35 13.01 20.41 -2.26
C PRO A 35 13.15 20.60 -3.79
N ASP A 36 14.39 20.75 -4.26
CA ASP A 36 14.72 20.67 -5.69
C ASP A 36 14.85 19.20 -6.11
N VAL A 37 14.39 18.85 -7.32
CA VAL A 37 14.45 17.48 -7.83
C VAL A 37 15.89 16.96 -8.00
N ARG A 38 16.85 17.85 -8.26
CA ARG A 38 18.22 17.50 -8.60
C ARG A 38 19.05 17.02 -7.42
N ASP A 39 18.87 17.65 -6.25
CA ASP A 39 19.62 17.32 -5.03
C ASP A 39 18.75 16.85 -3.85
N GLY A 40 17.44 17.00 -3.93
CA GLY A 40 16.50 16.62 -2.87
C GLY A 40 16.60 17.48 -1.61
N LEU A 41 17.33 18.60 -1.63
CA LEU A 41 17.57 19.43 -0.46
C LEU A 41 16.66 20.66 -0.47
N LYS A 42 16.13 20.99 0.71
CA LYS A 42 15.56 22.32 0.96
C LYS A 42 16.69 23.35 1.16
N PRO A 43 16.43 24.65 0.93
CA PRO A 43 17.46 25.68 1.09
C PRO A 43 18.17 25.69 2.45
N VAL A 44 17.46 25.41 3.55
CA VAL A 44 18.08 25.32 4.88
C VAL A 44 19.11 24.18 4.99
N HIS A 45 18.80 22.99 4.47
CA HIS A 45 19.73 21.86 4.47
C HIS A 45 20.97 22.18 3.62
N ARG A 46 20.76 22.74 2.42
CA ARG A 46 21.84 23.14 1.50
C ARG A 46 22.81 24.13 2.15
N ARG A 47 22.28 25.16 2.82
CA ARG A 47 23.06 26.19 3.53
C ARG A 47 23.82 25.62 4.72
N VAL A 48 23.21 24.71 5.48
CA VAL A 48 23.87 24.03 6.62
C VAL A 48 25.06 23.19 6.12
N LEU A 49 24.84 22.33 5.13
CA LEU A 49 25.91 21.49 4.58
C LEU A 49 27.03 22.33 3.95
N TYR A 50 26.68 23.38 3.20
CA TYR A 50 27.65 24.30 2.63
C TYR A 50 28.49 25.01 3.70
N ALA A 51 27.85 25.53 4.76
CA ALA A 51 28.56 26.17 5.87
C ALA A 51 29.50 25.19 6.59
N MET A 52 29.08 23.93 6.80
CA MET A 52 29.93 22.90 7.40
C MET A 52 31.13 22.55 6.51
N SER A 53 30.95 22.56 5.19
CA SER A 53 32.02 22.36 4.21
C SER A 53 33.02 23.52 4.21
N VAL A 54 32.55 24.78 4.19
CA VAL A 54 33.41 25.98 4.27
C VAL A 54 34.18 26.03 5.60
N LEU A 55 33.57 25.56 6.69
CA LEU A 55 34.23 25.44 8.01
C LEU A 55 35.28 24.31 8.04
N GLY A 56 35.30 23.41 7.06
CA GLY A 56 36.16 22.23 7.02
C GLY A 56 35.86 21.22 8.13
N ASN A 57 34.58 20.97 8.41
CA ASN A 57 34.10 20.08 9.47
C ASN A 57 33.85 18.63 8.98
N ASP A 58 34.94 18.02 8.50
CA ASP A 58 34.91 16.71 7.83
C ASP A 58 34.72 15.54 8.80
N TRP A 59 34.34 14.39 8.25
CA TRP A 59 34.03 13.17 9.03
C TRP A 59 35.24 12.61 9.78
N ASN A 60 36.46 12.84 9.29
CA ASN A 60 37.71 12.36 9.89
C ASN A 60 38.35 13.36 10.87
N LYS A 61 37.66 14.47 11.15
CA LYS A 61 38.11 15.51 12.09
C LYS A 61 37.36 15.42 13.42
N PRO A 62 37.88 16.06 14.49
CA PRO A 62 37.18 16.17 15.76
C PRO A 62 35.84 16.89 15.62
N TYR A 63 34.86 16.50 16.43
CA TYR A 63 33.55 17.15 16.49
C TYR A 63 33.67 18.65 16.85
N LYS A 64 32.70 19.44 16.39
CA LYS A 64 32.60 20.88 16.71
C LYS A 64 31.26 21.19 17.37
N LYS A 65 31.25 22.16 18.28
CA LYS A 65 30.01 22.61 18.96
C LYS A 65 28.95 23.04 17.95
N SER A 66 27.72 22.53 18.11
CA SER A 66 26.59 22.87 17.23
C SER A 66 26.32 24.38 17.21
N ALA A 67 26.44 25.06 18.35
CA ALA A 67 26.28 26.51 18.45
C ALA A 67 27.16 27.30 17.48
N ARG A 68 28.39 26.83 17.18
CA ARG A 68 29.28 27.49 16.23
C ARG A 68 28.76 27.35 14.79
N VAL A 69 28.35 26.15 14.40
CA VAL A 69 27.79 25.89 13.07
C VAL A 69 26.50 26.68 12.86
N VAL A 70 25.60 26.68 13.86
CA VAL A 70 24.35 27.46 13.83
C VAL A 70 24.64 28.95 13.68
N GLY A 71 25.60 29.49 14.45
CA GLY A 71 26.01 30.89 14.36
C GLY A 71 26.51 31.28 12.97
N ASP A 72 27.38 30.46 12.36
CA ASP A 72 27.92 30.72 11.02
C ASP A 72 26.82 30.66 9.95
N VAL A 73 25.89 29.71 10.04
CA VAL A 73 24.76 29.58 9.10
C VAL A 73 23.86 30.81 9.16
N ILE A 74 23.50 31.28 10.36
CA ILE A 74 22.63 32.45 10.53
C ILE A 74 23.35 33.72 10.07
N GLY A 75 24.63 33.86 10.45
CA GLY A 75 25.41 35.07 10.19
C GLY A 75 25.69 35.31 8.71
N LYS A 76 25.78 34.25 7.89
CA LYS A 76 26.18 34.36 6.48
C LYS A 76 25.08 34.00 5.47
N TYR A 77 24.25 33.00 5.78
CA TYR A 77 23.44 32.33 4.76
C TYR A 77 21.94 32.23 5.07
N HIS A 78 21.51 32.19 6.34
CA HIS A 78 20.11 31.93 6.72
C HIS A 78 19.59 32.85 7.85
N PRO A 79 19.18 34.08 7.53
CA PRO A 79 18.79 35.09 8.53
C PRO A 79 17.35 34.91 9.05
N HIS A 80 16.98 33.70 9.50
CA HIS A 80 15.60 33.35 9.88
C HIS A 80 15.45 32.68 11.26
N GLY A 81 16.43 32.91 12.14
CA GLY A 81 16.42 32.40 13.51
C GLY A 81 17.23 31.11 13.70
N ASP A 82 17.69 30.91 14.93
CA ASP A 82 18.57 29.82 15.33
C ASP A 82 17.86 28.48 15.51
N ILE A 83 16.64 28.51 16.05
CA ILE A 83 15.83 27.32 16.32
C ILE A 83 15.63 26.50 15.03
N ALA A 84 15.21 27.13 13.93
CA ALA A 84 14.96 26.42 12.67
C ALA A 84 16.22 25.73 12.10
N VAL A 85 17.38 26.36 12.23
CA VAL A 85 18.67 25.80 11.81
C VAL A 85 19.07 24.65 12.73
N TYR A 86 18.92 24.83 14.05
CA TYR A 86 19.28 23.79 15.02
C TYR A 86 18.39 22.56 14.90
N ASP A 87 17.07 22.73 14.78
CA ASP A 87 16.12 21.63 14.58
C ASP A 87 16.40 20.88 13.28
N THR A 88 16.83 21.58 12.23
CA THR A 88 17.27 20.96 10.98
C THR A 88 18.52 20.10 11.19
N ILE A 89 19.52 20.60 11.92
CA ILE A 89 20.73 19.84 12.27
C ILE A 89 20.36 18.62 13.11
N VAL A 90 19.50 18.80 14.11
CA VAL A 90 19.03 17.71 14.98
C VAL A 90 18.35 16.62 14.15
N ARG A 91 17.44 17.00 13.25
CA ARG A 91 16.76 16.06 12.35
C ARG A 91 17.75 15.30 11.46
N MET A 92 18.77 15.98 10.92
CA MET A 92 19.79 15.35 10.08
C MET A 92 20.73 14.40 10.85
N ALA A 93 20.78 14.54 12.18
CA ALA A 93 21.57 13.72 13.09
C ALA A 93 20.78 12.59 13.77
N GLN A 94 19.46 12.51 13.55
CA GLN A 94 18.60 11.48 14.15
C GLN A 94 18.53 10.21 13.27
N PRO A 95 18.99 9.04 13.77
CA PRO A 95 19.03 7.80 12.98
C PRO A 95 17.64 7.24 12.64
N PHE A 96 16.62 7.58 13.43
CA PHE A 96 15.23 7.16 13.20
C PHE A 96 14.46 8.14 12.29
N SER A 97 15.07 9.26 11.91
CA SER A 97 14.41 10.33 11.14
C SER A 97 14.79 10.33 9.66
N LEU A 98 16.05 10.03 9.35
CA LEU A 98 16.56 9.89 7.99
C LEU A 98 17.07 8.48 7.75
N ARG A 99 16.87 7.95 6.54
CA ARG A 99 17.36 6.63 6.16
C ARG A 99 18.89 6.58 6.09
N TYR A 100 19.51 7.68 5.65
CA TYR A 100 20.95 7.92 5.68
C TYR A 100 21.24 9.30 6.30
N MET A 101 21.80 9.29 7.51
CA MET A 101 22.15 10.52 8.24
C MET A 101 23.19 11.34 7.48
N LEU A 102 22.93 12.64 7.36
CA LEU A 102 23.86 13.58 6.71
C LEU A 102 24.80 14.24 7.72
N VAL A 103 24.39 14.33 8.99
CA VAL A 103 25.19 14.88 10.09
C VAL A 103 25.50 13.77 11.08
N ASP A 104 26.77 13.62 11.43
CA ASP A 104 27.23 12.77 12.53
C ASP A 104 27.28 13.63 13.80
N GLY A 105 26.46 13.26 14.79
CA GLY A 105 26.25 14.02 16.02
C GLY A 105 26.68 13.25 17.26
N GLN A 106 27.29 13.96 18.21
CA GLN A 106 27.60 13.48 19.56
C GLN A 106 26.81 14.27 20.61
N GLY A 107 26.07 13.56 21.46
CA GLY A 107 25.22 14.13 22.51
C GLY A 107 23.78 13.62 22.45
N ASN A 108 22.88 14.26 23.20
CA ASN A 108 21.45 13.91 23.17
C ASN A 108 20.75 14.64 22.01
N PHE A 109 20.41 13.88 20.95
CA PHE A 109 19.67 14.35 19.77
C PHE A 109 18.17 13.99 19.81
N GLY A 110 17.65 13.65 20.99
CA GLY A 110 16.26 13.19 21.16
C GLY A 110 16.11 11.70 20.90
N SER A 111 14.88 11.21 21.13
CA SER A 111 14.53 9.79 21.06
C SER A 111 13.20 9.60 20.32
N VAL A 112 12.88 8.34 19.98
CA VAL A 112 11.57 7.94 19.45
C VAL A 112 10.43 8.17 20.47
N ASP A 113 10.76 8.34 21.75
CA ASP A 113 9.79 8.65 22.82
C ASP A 113 9.29 10.11 22.74
N GLY A 114 9.90 10.94 21.88
CA GLY A 114 9.52 12.34 21.68
C GLY A 114 10.28 13.32 22.56
N ASP A 115 11.34 12.86 23.21
CA ASP A 115 12.24 13.74 23.94
C ASP A 115 12.93 14.70 22.97
N SER A 116 12.89 15.99 23.29
CA SER A 116 13.63 17.01 22.55
C SER A 116 15.13 16.81 22.70
N ALA A 117 15.89 17.20 21.68
CA ALA A 117 17.35 17.26 21.77
C ALA A 117 17.81 18.21 22.88
N ALA A 118 19.00 17.97 23.41
CA ALA A 118 19.63 18.90 24.34
C ALA A 118 19.94 20.24 23.64
N ALA A 119 20.18 21.30 24.40
CA ALA A 119 20.52 22.61 23.84
C ALA A 119 21.82 22.56 23.01
N MET A 120 21.91 23.39 21.96
CA MET A 120 23.02 23.46 21.00
C MET A 120 24.43 23.72 21.59
N ARG A 121 24.49 24.11 22.86
CA ARG A 121 25.75 24.29 23.62
C ARG A 121 26.36 22.97 24.10
N TYR A 122 25.55 21.91 24.22
CA TYR A 122 25.99 20.59 24.69
C TYR A 122 26.27 19.62 23.55
N THR A 123 25.53 19.74 22.45
CA THR A 123 25.71 18.87 21.28
C THR A 123 26.91 19.27 20.44
N GLU A 124 27.53 18.27 19.82
CA GLU A 124 28.62 18.44 18.88
C GLU A 124 28.30 17.71 17.58
N VAL A 125 28.72 18.27 16.44
CA VAL A 125 28.40 17.76 15.11
C VAL A 125 29.57 17.85 14.16
N ARG A 126 29.59 16.95 13.18
CA ARG A 126 30.42 16.98 11.97
C ARG A 126 29.67 16.40 10.78
N MET A 127 30.18 16.60 9.57
CA MET A 127 29.57 15.99 8.40
C MET A 127 29.77 14.47 8.44
N SER A 128 28.74 13.72 8.09
CA SER A 128 28.87 12.28 7.87
C SER A 128 29.76 11.99 6.65
N LYS A 129 30.25 10.75 6.54
CA LYS A 129 31.02 10.34 5.35
C LYS A 129 30.18 10.48 4.07
N ILE A 130 28.91 10.08 4.09
CA ILE A 130 28.01 10.14 2.91
C ILE A 130 27.68 11.59 2.51
N ALA A 131 27.66 12.54 3.44
CA ALA A 131 27.44 13.94 3.10
C ALA A 131 28.50 14.49 2.12
N HIS A 132 29.74 13.99 2.18
CA HIS A 132 30.79 14.44 1.26
C HIS A 132 30.48 14.11 -0.20
N GLU A 133 29.74 13.03 -0.47
CA GLU A 133 29.28 12.69 -1.84
C GLU A 133 28.20 13.63 -2.37
N LEU A 134 27.53 14.41 -1.51
CA LEU A 134 26.61 15.47 -1.95
C LEU A 134 27.37 16.71 -2.40
N LEU A 135 28.52 17.03 -1.78
CA LEU A 135 29.29 18.27 -2.03
C LEU A 135 30.54 18.05 -2.88
N ALA A 136 30.83 16.82 -3.31
CA ALA A 136 32.04 16.49 -4.05
C ALA A 136 32.17 17.33 -5.33
N ASP A 137 33.40 17.78 -5.64
CA ASP A 137 33.73 18.57 -6.82
C ASP A 137 33.05 19.96 -6.89
N LEU A 138 32.61 20.53 -5.76
CA LEU A 138 31.94 21.85 -5.74
C LEU A 138 32.88 23.00 -6.15
N GLU A 139 34.17 22.90 -5.84
CA GLU A 139 35.19 23.90 -6.18
C GLU A 139 35.59 23.91 -7.66
N LYS A 140 35.10 22.93 -8.44
CA LYS A 140 35.41 22.76 -9.88
C LYS A 140 34.37 23.43 -10.79
N GLU A 141 33.73 24.51 -10.32
CA GLU A 141 32.73 25.28 -11.07
C GLU A 141 31.58 24.43 -11.65
N THR A 142 31.21 23.36 -10.94
CA THR A 142 30.23 22.35 -11.40
C THR A 142 28.77 22.80 -11.29
N VAL A 143 28.51 23.87 -10.53
CA VAL A 143 27.19 24.45 -10.29
C VAL A 143 27.27 25.96 -10.27
N ASP A 144 26.12 26.61 -10.46
CA ASP A 144 26.03 28.07 -10.38
C ASP A 144 25.98 28.53 -8.92
N PHE A 145 26.61 29.67 -8.67
CA PHE A 145 26.57 30.35 -7.38
C PHE A 145 25.61 31.53 -7.45
N VAL A 146 24.84 31.70 -6.37
CA VAL A 146 23.93 32.82 -6.18
C VAL A 146 24.39 33.67 -4.99
N PRO A 147 24.20 35.00 -5.05
CA PRO A 147 24.49 35.86 -3.92
C PRO A 147 23.63 35.48 -2.71
N ASN A 148 24.18 35.64 -1.51
CA ASN A 148 23.40 35.60 -0.27
C ASN A 148 22.46 36.83 -0.16
N TYR A 149 21.77 36.96 0.97
CA TYR A 149 20.71 37.97 1.15
C TYR A 149 21.20 39.43 1.12
N ASP A 150 22.49 39.69 1.36
CA ASP A 150 23.10 41.03 1.32
C ASP A 150 24.14 41.22 0.20
N GLY A 151 24.34 40.18 -0.63
CA GLY A 151 25.25 40.21 -1.78
C GLY A 151 26.74 40.12 -1.46
N THR A 152 27.13 39.83 -0.22
CA THR A 152 28.54 39.76 0.20
C THR A 152 29.17 38.37 0.06
N GLU A 153 28.35 37.32 0.06
CA GLU A 153 28.78 35.92 -0.01
C GLU A 153 28.13 35.20 -1.19
N GLN A 154 28.74 34.09 -1.63
CA GLN A 154 28.23 33.25 -2.71
C GLN A 154 27.79 31.87 -2.18
N ILE A 155 26.65 31.37 -2.65
CA ILE A 155 26.04 30.12 -2.21
C ILE A 155 25.72 29.26 -3.45
N PRO A 156 25.99 27.95 -3.43
CA PRO A 156 25.58 27.09 -4.54
C PRO A 156 24.05 27.03 -4.69
N ALA A 157 23.56 27.18 -5.92
CA ALA A 157 22.13 27.08 -6.24
C ALA A 157 21.61 25.66 -6.03
N VAL A 158 22.41 24.65 -6.41
CA VAL A 158 22.19 23.21 -6.20
C VAL A 158 23.51 22.53 -5.86
N MET A 159 23.46 21.31 -5.32
CA MET A 159 24.66 20.54 -5.01
C MET A 159 25.05 19.58 -6.17
N PRO A 160 26.36 19.40 -6.47
CA PRO A 160 26.87 18.47 -7.49
C PRO A 160 26.81 16.99 -7.04
N THR A 161 25.68 16.60 -6.46
CA THR A 161 25.50 15.31 -5.79
C THR A 161 25.74 14.11 -6.72
N LYS A 162 26.33 13.04 -6.17
CA LYS A 162 26.39 11.72 -6.80
C LYS A 162 25.27 10.77 -6.38
N ILE A 163 24.45 11.19 -5.41
CA ILE A 163 23.38 10.38 -4.83
C ILE A 163 22.03 11.04 -5.13
N PRO A 164 21.02 10.29 -5.63
CA PRO A 164 19.65 10.77 -5.82
C PRO A 164 18.93 10.93 -4.46
N ASN A 165 19.40 11.89 -3.66
CA ASN A 165 19.02 12.06 -2.25
C ASN A 165 17.53 12.36 -2.05
N LEU A 166 16.83 12.90 -3.05
CA LEU A 166 15.39 13.10 -3.01
C LEU A 166 14.62 11.78 -2.80
N LEU A 167 15.03 10.71 -3.49
CA LEU A 167 14.42 9.39 -3.33
C LEU A 167 14.97 8.65 -2.12
N VAL A 168 16.28 8.74 -1.91
CA VAL A 168 17.01 8.01 -0.86
C VAL A 168 16.54 8.41 0.54
N ASN A 169 16.46 9.72 0.83
CA ASN A 169 16.03 10.21 2.14
C ASN A 169 14.60 10.74 2.16
N GLY A 170 14.01 11.04 1.00
CA GLY A 170 12.68 11.64 0.94
C GLY A 170 12.65 13.09 1.39
N SER A 171 11.44 13.65 1.41
CA SER A 171 11.20 14.99 1.97
C SER A 171 9.74 15.17 2.34
N SER A 172 9.49 15.92 3.40
CA SER A 172 8.14 16.31 3.82
C SER A 172 8.09 17.82 3.96
N GLY A 173 7.13 18.49 3.32
CA GLY A 173 7.01 19.95 3.36
C GLY A 173 5.61 20.44 3.01
N ILE A 174 5.18 21.50 3.69
CA ILE A 174 3.90 22.16 3.43
C ILE A 174 4.23 23.59 2.97
N ALA A 175 3.77 23.93 1.78
CA ALA A 175 3.91 25.26 1.18
C ALA A 175 2.56 25.98 1.17
N VAL A 176 2.46 27.12 0.47
CA VAL A 176 1.18 27.79 0.24
C VAL A 176 0.46 27.10 -0.93
N GLY A 177 -0.69 26.50 -0.66
CA GLY A 177 -1.54 25.84 -1.66
C GLY A 177 -1.07 24.45 -2.12
N MET A 178 0.03 23.92 -1.59
CA MET A 178 0.56 22.60 -1.94
C MET A 178 1.37 21.98 -0.80
N ALA A 179 1.58 20.67 -0.89
CA ALA A 179 2.42 19.92 0.04
C ALA A 179 3.23 18.87 -0.73
N THR A 180 4.28 18.36 -0.11
CA THR A 180 5.10 17.25 -0.59
C THR A 180 5.34 16.26 0.54
N ASN A 181 5.30 14.98 0.21
CA ASN A 181 5.62 13.89 1.12
C ASN A 181 6.15 12.71 0.32
N ILE A 182 7.48 12.63 0.23
CA ILE A 182 8.21 11.61 -0.53
C ILE A 182 8.84 10.66 0.49
N PRO A 183 8.56 9.35 0.43
CA PRO A 183 9.15 8.39 1.35
C PRO A 183 10.62 8.09 0.99
N PRO A 184 11.45 7.68 1.97
CA PRO A 184 12.81 7.22 1.72
C PRO A 184 12.84 5.87 0.98
N HIS A 185 13.96 5.59 0.32
CA HIS A 185 14.21 4.37 -0.46
C HIS A 185 15.61 3.84 -0.18
N ASN A 186 15.83 2.56 -0.49
CA ASN A 186 17.16 1.95 -0.38
C ASN A 186 18.11 2.51 -1.46
N LEU A 187 19.32 2.91 -1.07
CA LEU A 187 20.29 3.53 -1.98
C LEU A 187 20.69 2.60 -3.12
N ALA A 188 20.99 1.33 -2.82
CA ALA A 188 21.49 0.40 -3.82
C ALA A 188 20.45 0.14 -4.92
N GLU A 189 19.17 0.11 -4.54
CA GLU A 189 18.06 -0.05 -5.47
C GLU A 189 17.80 1.17 -6.32
N VAL A 190 17.84 2.36 -5.72
CA VAL A 190 17.70 3.59 -6.50
C VAL A 190 18.85 3.71 -7.49
N VAL A 191 20.08 3.35 -7.12
CA VAL A 191 21.21 3.28 -8.05
C VAL A 191 20.95 2.23 -9.14
N ASN A 192 20.45 1.04 -8.82
CA ASN A 192 20.07 0.05 -9.84
C ASN A 192 19.01 0.59 -10.80
N GLY A 193 18.02 1.32 -10.31
CA GLY A 193 17.01 1.99 -11.14
C GLY A 193 17.61 3.06 -12.04
N CYS A 194 18.58 3.86 -11.54
CA CYS A 194 19.34 4.80 -12.38
C CYS A 194 20.12 4.06 -13.48
N LEU A 195 20.80 2.96 -13.13
CA LEU A 195 21.59 2.16 -14.08
C LEU A 195 20.68 1.56 -15.16
N ALA A 196 19.55 0.97 -14.78
CA ALA A 196 18.55 0.43 -15.70
C ALA A 196 17.98 1.52 -16.64
N TYR A 197 17.73 2.73 -16.13
CA TYR A 197 17.31 3.86 -16.96
C TYR A 197 18.42 4.34 -17.91
N ILE A 198 19.69 4.26 -17.50
CA ILE A 198 20.84 4.57 -18.37
C ILE A 198 20.96 3.51 -19.49
N ASP A 199 20.69 2.24 -19.18
CA ASP A 199 20.68 1.14 -20.14
C ASP A 199 19.51 1.24 -21.13
N ASP A 200 18.33 1.65 -20.65
CA ASP A 200 17.13 1.86 -21.47
C ASP A 200 16.35 3.11 -21.02
N GLU A 201 16.51 4.22 -21.76
CA GLU A 201 15.78 5.48 -21.48
C GLU A 201 14.24 5.31 -21.64
N ASN A 202 13.79 4.27 -22.35
CA ASN A 202 12.38 3.94 -22.54
C ASN A 202 11.82 2.95 -21.52
N ILE A 203 12.61 2.53 -20.52
CA ILE A 203 12.16 1.61 -19.48
C ILE A 203 10.82 2.06 -18.88
N SER A 204 9.91 1.10 -18.71
CA SER A 204 8.58 1.35 -18.15
C SER A 204 8.64 1.54 -16.64
N ILE A 205 7.55 2.04 -16.05
CA ILE A 205 7.44 2.14 -14.59
C ILE A 205 7.50 0.74 -13.97
N GLU A 206 6.92 -0.26 -14.62
CA GLU A 206 6.94 -1.66 -14.18
C GLU A 206 8.37 -2.20 -14.17
N GLY A 207 9.17 -1.94 -15.21
CA GLY A 207 10.60 -2.32 -15.23
C GLY A 207 11.41 -1.62 -14.15
N LEU A 208 11.15 -0.33 -13.88
CA LEU A 208 11.77 0.37 -12.76
C LEU A 208 11.37 -0.20 -11.39
N MET A 209 10.14 -0.68 -11.24
CA MET A 209 9.64 -1.31 -10.02
C MET A 209 10.26 -2.66 -9.72
N GLU A 210 10.78 -3.37 -10.73
CA GLU A 210 11.58 -4.59 -10.50
C GLU A 210 12.90 -4.25 -9.79
N HIS A 211 13.48 -3.09 -10.10
CA HIS A 211 14.71 -2.60 -9.48
C HIS A 211 14.48 -1.85 -8.16
N ILE A 212 13.32 -1.18 -8.02
CA ILE A 212 12.91 -0.43 -6.83
C ILE A 212 11.53 -0.96 -6.37
N PRO A 213 11.51 -2.05 -5.58
CA PRO A 213 10.26 -2.70 -5.18
C PRO A 213 9.32 -1.82 -4.35
N GLY A 214 9.87 -0.85 -3.60
CA GLY A 214 9.10 0.04 -2.76
C GLY A 214 9.98 0.89 -1.83
N PRO A 215 9.36 1.73 -0.98
CA PRO A 215 10.06 2.54 0.01
C PRO A 215 10.84 1.73 1.06
N ASP A 216 11.88 2.34 1.64
CA ASP A 216 12.67 1.77 2.74
C ASP A 216 12.82 2.78 3.90
N PHE A 217 12.12 2.53 5.01
CA PHE A 217 12.05 3.41 6.16
C PHE A 217 13.16 3.13 7.20
N PRO A 218 13.66 4.17 7.90
CA PRO A 218 14.73 4.01 8.89
C PRO A 218 14.33 3.14 10.09
N THR A 219 13.05 3.12 10.44
CA THR A 219 12.48 2.38 11.58
C THR A 219 12.06 0.95 11.23
N ALA A 220 12.37 0.49 10.00
CA ALA A 220 11.70 -0.66 9.38
C ALA A 220 10.17 -0.47 9.42
N ALA A 221 9.44 -1.56 9.14
CA ALA A 221 7.98 -1.74 9.21
C ALA A 221 7.62 -2.87 8.24
N ILE A 222 6.37 -3.31 8.31
CA ILE A 222 5.74 -4.13 7.29
C ILE A 222 4.88 -3.21 6.40
N ILE A 223 5.21 -3.16 5.12
CA ILE A 223 4.38 -2.55 4.09
C ILE A 223 3.38 -3.60 3.62
N ASN A 224 2.09 -3.35 3.85
CA ASN A 224 1.01 -4.19 3.34
C ASN A 224 0.45 -3.59 2.04
N GLY A 225 0.50 -4.39 0.98
CA GLY A 225 -0.11 -4.06 -0.31
C GLY A 225 0.78 -3.22 -1.22
N ARG A 226 0.79 -3.59 -2.51
CA ARG A 226 1.63 -2.92 -3.54
C ARG A 226 0.90 -1.88 -4.37
N ARG A 227 -0.43 -1.99 -4.48
CA ARG A 227 -1.24 -1.14 -5.38
C ARG A 227 -1.05 0.36 -5.13
N GLY A 228 -0.96 0.77 -3.87
CA GLY A 228 -0.77 2.17 -3.52
C GLY A 228 0.64 2.71 -3.79
N ILE A 229 1.65 1.82 -3.82
CA ILE A 229 3.02 2.15 -4.24
C ILE A 229 3.07 2.27 -5.76
N GLU A 230 2.47 1.33 -6.48
CA GLU A 230 2.37 1.34 -7.94
C GLU A 230 1.69 2.62 -8.45
N GLU A 231 0.54 2.98 -7.87
CA GLU A 231 -0.17 4.23 -8.18
C GLU A 231 0.73 5.45 -7.92
N ALA A 232 1.47 5.45 -6.80
CA ALA A 232 2.38 6.54 -6.46
C ALA A 232 3.55 6.67 -7.43
N TYR A 233 4.15 5.56 -7.86
CA TYR A 233 5.27 5.60 -8.80
C TYR A 233 4.84 5.94 -10.22
N ARG A 234 3.61 5.58 -10.62
CA ARG A 234 3.05 5.92 -11.93
C ARG A 234 2.57 7.37 -12.01
N THR A 235 1.96 7.90 -10.95
CA THR A 235 1.26 9.20 -10.99
C THR A 235 1.88 10.30 -10.10
N GLY A 236 2.78 9.93 -9.19
CA GLY A 236 3.30 10.81 -8.14
C GLY A 236 2.44 10.87 -6.87
N ARG A 237 1.29 10.18 -6.83
CA ARG A 237 0.38 10.15 -5.66
C ARG A 237 -0.09 8.73 -5.34
N GLY A 238 -0.14 8.41 -4.05
CA GLY A 238 -0.68 7.14 -3.59
C GLY A 238 -0.71 7.04 -2.08
N LYS A 239 -1.17 5.91 -1.56
CA LYS A 239 -1.25 5.64 -0.13
C LYS A 239 -0.64 4.29 0.17
N VAL A 240 0.25 4.24 1.16
CA VAL A 240 0.83 2.97 1.62
C VAL A 240 0.52 2.79 3.10
N TYR A 241 0.17 1.56 3.49
CA TYR A 241 -0.06 1.22 4.89
C TYR A 241 1.23 0.68 5.49
N LEU A 242 1.65 1.27 6.60
CA LEU A 242 2.79 0.84 7.40
C LEU A 242 2.27 0.18 8.66
N ARG A 243 2.63 -1.08 8.88
CA ARG A 243 2.26 -1.88 10.03
C ARG A 243 3.50 -2.19 10.88
N ALA A 244 3.34 -2.14 12.20
CA ALA A 244 4.32 -2.55 13.18
C ALA A 244 4.55 -4.07 13.10
N ARG A 245 5.80 -4.52 13.27
CA ARG A 245 6.11 -5.94 13.46
C ARG A 245 5.78 -6.33 14.89
N ALA A 246 4.84 -7.24 15.01
CA ALA A 246 4.45 -7.83 16.27
C ALA A 246 4.17 -9.32 16.09
N GLU A 247 4.33 -10.08 17.16
CA GLU A 247 4.04 -11.51 17.19
C GLU A 247 3.31 -11.87 18.49
N VAL A 248 2.58 -13.00 18.46
CA VAL A 248 1.92 -13.57 19.63
C VAL A 248 2.79 -14.72 20.14
N GLU A 249 3.26 -14.60 21.38
CA GLU A 249 4.02 -15.65 22.06
C GLU A 249 3.16 -16.29 23.16
N ALA A 250 3.09 -17.63 23.17
CA ALA A 250 2.38 -18.37 24.19
C ALA A 250 3.36 -18.97 25.21
N ASP A 251 3.14 -18.70 26.50
CA ASP A 251 3.94 -19.31 27.58
C ASP A 251 3.61 -20.81 27.69
N ALA A 252 4.61 -21.65 27.42
CA ALA A 252 4.50 -23.10 27.46
C ALA A 252 4.05 -23.68 28.82
N LYS A 253 4.24 -22.95 29.92
CA LYS A 253 3.87 -23.41 31.28
C LYS A 253 2.50 -22.93 31.72
N THR A 254 2.11 -21.72 31.34
CA THR A 254 0.89 -21.07 31.86
C THR A 254 -0.22 -20.94 30.83
N GLY A 255 0.07 -21.17 29.55
CA GLY A 255 -0.86 -21.01 28.44
C GLY A 255 -1.33 -19.56 28.23
N ARG A 256 -0.65 -18.58 28.84
CA ARG A 256 -0.95 -17.17 28.63
C ARG A 256 -0.26 -16.66 27.38
N GLU A 257 -1.03 -15.98 26.54
CA GLU A 257 -0.50 -15.30 25.36
C GLU A 257 0.01 -13.90 25.71
N THR A 258 1.06 -13.49 25.01
CA THR A 258 1.68 -12.18 25.13
C THR A 258 1.95 -11.66 23.73
N ILE A 259 1.57 -10.41 23.45
CA ILE A 259 1.92 -9.75 22.21
C ILE A 259 3.20 -8.97 22.42
N ILE A 260 4.20 -9.21 21.56
CA ILE A 260 5.47 -8.50 21.56
C ILE A 260 5.54 -7.63 20.32
N VAL A 261 5.78 -6.33 20.51
CA VAL A 261 6.01 -5.38 19.41
C VAL A 261 7.50 -5.07 19.35
N HIS A 262 8.13 -5.40 18.22
CA HIS A 262 9.56 -5.25 17.97
C HIS A 262 9.90 -3.91 17.31
N GLU A 263 9.05 -3.43 16.41
CA GLU A 263 9.25 -2.18 15.68
C GLU A 263 7.93 -1.42 15.51
N ILE A 264 7.99 -0.09 15.49
CA ILE A 264 6.83 0.79 15.31
C ILE A 264 6.92 1.50 13.95
N PRO A 265 5.77 1.93 13.37
CA PRO A 265 5.80 2.59 12.07
C PRO A 265 6.56 3.92 12.08
N TYR A 266 7.01 4.33 10.90
CA TYR A 266 7.76 5.57 10.72
C TYR A 266 6.99 6.79 11.22
N GLN A 267 7.69 7.69 11.93
CA GLN A 267 7.16 8.91 12.56
C GLN A 267 6.08 8.67 13.63
N VAL A 268 5.98 7.46 14.18
CA VAL A 268 5.14 7.18 15.35
C VAL A 268 5.93 7.43 16.64
N ASN A 269 5.32 8.16 17.57
CA ASN A 269 5.89 8.38 18.89
C ASN A 269 5.49 7.23 19.83
N LYS A 270 6.47 6.57 20.45
CA LYS A 270 6.26 5.40 21.29
C LYS A 270 5.45 5.69 22.54
N ALA A 271 5.79 6.76 23.27
CA ALA A 271 5.10 7.14 24.51
C ALA A 271 3.61 7.45 24.27
N ARG A 272 3.29 8.21 23.21
CA ARG A 272 1.90 8.50 22.81
C ARG A 272 1.15 7.28 22.33
N LEU A 273 1.82 6.34 21.68
CA LEU A 273 1.21 5.08 21.27
C LEU A 273 0.80 4.25 22.50
N ILE A 274 1.70 4.12 23.47
CA ILE A 274 1.44 3.44 24.75
C ILE A 274 0.29 4.12 25.51
N GLU A 275 0.31 5.45 25.62
CA GLU A 275 -0.76 6.23 26.25
C GLU A 275 -2.12 5.97 25.59
N LYS A 276 -2.16 5.98 24.24
CA LYS A 276 -3.38 5.70 23.47
C LYS A 276 -3.88 4.26 23.69
N ILE A 277 -3.00 3.27 23.77
CA ILE A 277 -3.41 1.89 24.08
C ILE A 277 -4.01 1.83 25.49
N ALA A 278 -3.37 2.46 26.48
CA ALA A 278 -3.87 2.50 27.85
C ALA A 278 -5.24 3.20 27.95
N GLU A 279 -5.44 4.29 27.20
CA GLU A 279 -6.73 4.98 27.08
C GLU A 279 -7.81 4.06 26.49
N LEU A 280 -7.54 3.38 25.38
CA LEU A 280 -8.50 2.47 24.74
C LEU A 280 -8.89 1.29 25.64
N VAL A 281 -7.95 0.78 26.45
CA VAL A 281 -8.23 -0.26 27.46
C VAL A 281 -9.09 0.30 28.59
N LYS A 282 -8.78 1.51 29.09
CA LYS A 282 -9.55 2.18 30.15
C LYS A 282 -10.99 2.49 29.73
N GLU A 283 -11.18 2.90 28.47
CA GLU A 283 -12.49 3.17 27.87
C GLU A 283 -13.26 1.92 27.46
N LYS A 284 -12.67 0.72 27.62
CA LYS A 284 -13.23 -0.57 27.17
C LYS A 284 -13.54 -0.61 25.67
N ARG A 285 -12.79 0.15 24.86
CA ARG A 285 -12.88 0.10 23.40
C ARG A 285 -12.07 -1.04 22.80
N VAL A 286 -11.04 -1.49 23.52
CA VAL A 286 -10.27 -2.70 23.24
C VAL A 286 -10.41 -3.62 24.44
N GLU A 287 -10.91 -4.84 24.21
CA GLU A 287 -10.98 -5.90 25.22
C GLU A 287 -9.82 -6.88 25.05
N GLY A 288 -9.64 -7.79 26.01
CA GLY A 288 -8.61 -8.83 25.95
C GLY A 288 -7.20 -8.44 26.41
N ILE A 289 -6.97 -7.20 26.88
CA ILE A 289 -5.67 -6.77 27.43
C ILE A 289 -5.72 -6.73 28.97
N SER A 290 -4.76 -7.35 29.65
CA SER A 290 -4.64 -7.33 31.12
C SER A 290 -3.67 -6.28 31.63
N ALA A 291 -2.51 -6.17 30.99
CA ALA A 291 -1.44 -5.25 31.38
C ALA A 291 -0.60 -4.85 30.16
N LEU A 292 0.12 -3.73 30.28
CA LEU A 292 1.01 -3.21 29.26
C LEU A 292 2.33 -2.78 29.92
N ARG A 293 3.46 -3.22 29.35
CA ARG A 293 4.81 -3.01 29.88
C ARG A 293 5.75 -2.57 28.74
N ASP A 294 6.71 -1.72 29.06
CA ASP A 294 7.81 -1.34 28.16
C ASP A 294 9.11 -1.97 28.67
N GLU A 295 9.64 -2.91 27.91
CA GLU A 295 10.89 -3.64 28.18
C GLU A 295 12.00 -3.18 27.22
N SER A 296 11.87 -2.01 26.60
CA SER A 296 12.89 -1.45 25.70
C SER A 296 14.19 -1.16 26.45
N ASP A 297 15.31 -1.56 25.85
CA ASP A 297 16.65 -1.32 26.39
C ASP A 297 17.63 -0.89 25.29
N LYS A 298 18.94 -1.00 25.57
CA LYS A 298 20.01 -0.64 24.62
C LYS A 298 20.16 -1.63 23.46
N ASP A 299 19.63 -2.85 23.62
CA ASP A 299 19.75 -3.95 22.65
C ASP A 299 18.53 -3.97 21.70
N GLY A 300 17.42 -3.33 22.07
CA GLY A 300 16.31 -3.07 21.15
C GLY A 300 15.06 -2.51 21.81
N MET A 301 14.11 -2.07 20.97
CA MET A 301 12.78 -1.70 21.43
C MET A 301 11.95 -2.96 21.65
N ARG A 302 11.23 -3.03 22.78
CA ARG A 302 10.38 -4.18 23.14
C ARG A 302 9.18 -3.72 23.94
N ILE A 303 8.00 -3.67 23.30
CA ILE A 303 6.74 -3.35 23.99
C ILE A 303 5.98 -4.66 24.22
N VAL A 304 5.56 -4.90 25.46
CA VAL A 304 4.91 -6.13 25.89
C VAL A 304 3.47 -5.85 26.29
N ILE A 305 2.54 -6.55 25.65
CA ILE A 305 1.10 -6.45 25.92
C ILE A 305 0.62 -7.82 26.40
N GLU A 306 0.19 -7.91 27.65
CA GLU A 306 -0.31 -9.15 28.23
C GLU A 306 -1.77 -9.36 27.84
N VAL A 307 -2.06 -10.55 27.29
CA VAL A 307 -3.41 -10.94 26.87
C VAL A 307 -4.14 -11.59 28.05
N LYS A 308 -5.45 -11.31 28.18
CA LYS A 308 -6.31 -11.97 29.16
C LYS A 308 -6.46 -13.46 28.83
N ARG A 309 -6.66 -14.29 29.86
CA ARG A 309 -6.76 -15.76 29.73
C ARG A 309 -7.90 -16.25 28.81
N ASP A 310 -8.93 -15.45 28.64
CA ASP A 310 -10.14 -15.76 27.89
C ASP A 310 -10.17 -15.08 26.50
N ALA A 311 -9.07 -14.44 26.09
CA ALA A 311 -8.96 -13.74 24.81
C ALA A 311 -7.93 -14.40 23.90
N VAL A 312 -8.19 -14.35 22.59
CA VAL A 312 -7.26 -14.79 21.55
C VAL A 312 -6.40 -13.61 21.13
N GLY A 313 -5.08 -13.74 21.28
CA GLY A 313 -4.09 -12.68 21.06
C GLY A 313 -4.11 -12.13 19.64
N GLU A 314 -4.34 -12.97 18.63
CA GLU A 314 -4.47 -12.53 17.23
C GLU A 314 -5.64 -11.55 17.03
N VAL A 315 -6.79 -11.80 17.67
CA VAL A 315 -7.96 -10.91 17.59
C VAL A 315 -7.67 -9.57 18.28
N VAL A 316 -7.00 -9.62 19.43
CA VAL A 316 -6.56 -8.41 20.14
C VAL A 316 -5.56 -7.61 19.29
N LEU A 317 -4.58 -8.28 18.68
CA LEU A 317 -3.59 -7.66 17.81
C LEU A 317 -4.23 -7.00 16.58
N ASN A 318 -5.19 -7.66 15.93
CA ASN A 318 -5.93 -7.08 14.81
C ASN A 318 -6.74 -5.83 15.22
N ASN A 319 -7.39 -5.87 16.38
CA ASN A 319 -8.07 -4.69 16.94
C ASN A 319 -7.09 -3.56 17.25
N LEU A 320 -5.91 -3.89 17.78
CA LEU A 320 -4.85 -2.92 18.01
C LEU A 320 -4.37 -2.29 16.70
N TYR A 321 -4.17 -3.06 15.63
CA TYR A 321 -3.84 -2.49 14.31
C TYR A 321 -4.93 -1.55 13.80
N ALA A 322 -6.21 -1.89 13.97
CA ALA A 322 -7.32 -1.07 13.49
C ALA A 322 -7.52 0.25 14.28
N LEU A 323 -7.22 0.25 15.59
CA LEU A 323 -7.57 1.36 16.49
C LEU A 323 -6.37 2.20 16.93
N THR A 324 -5.15 1.69 16.80
CA THR A 324 -3.92 2.35 17.27
C THR A 324 -3.01 2.77 16.11
N GLN A 325 -1.91 3.45 16.42
CA GLN A 325 -0.89 3.81 15.41
C GLN A 325 0.14 2.70 15.18
N LEU A 326 -0.15 1.47 15.61
CA LEU A 326 0.59 0.28 15.14
C LEU A 326 0.35 0.04 13.66
N GLN A 327 -0.72 0.58 13.07
CA GLN A 327 -0.89 0.69 11.63
C GLN A 327 -1.21 2.13 11.25
N VAL A 328 -0.42 2.72 10.36
CA VAL A 328 -0.62 4.10 9.88
C VAL A 328 -0.61 4.14 8.36
N THR A 329 -1.30 5.13 7.79
CA THR A 329 -1.23 5.39 6.35
C THR A 329 -0.21 6.49 6.08
N PHE A 330 0.73 6.22 5.18
CA PHE A 330 1.62 7.21 4.62
C PHE A 330 1.07 7.69 3.28
N GLY A 331 0.68 8.96 3.20
CA GLY A 331 0.21 9.59 1.97
C GLY A 331 1.40 10.05 1.13
N ILE A 332 1.66 9.36 0.02
CA ILE A 332 2.72 9.71 -0.93
C ILE A 332 2.23 10.83 -1.84
N ASN A 333 3.01 11.90 -1.94
CA ASN A 333 2.75 13.03 -2.82
C ASN A 333 4.08 13.65 -3.27
N MET A 334 4.53 13.27 -4.47
CA MET A 334 5.86 13.57 -5.00
C MET A 334 5.90 14.92 -5.71
N VAL A 335 5.82 16.00 -4.94
CA VAL A 335 5.94 17.37 -5.45
C VAL A 335 7.34 17.91 -5.17
N ALA A 336 8.05 18.35 -6.21
CA ALA A 336 9.37 18.97 -6.09
C ALA A 336 9.50 20.15 -7.07
N LEU A 337 10.52 20.98 -6.87
CA LEU A 337 10.85 22.03 -7.81
C LEU A 337 11.60 21.41 -9.01
N HIS A 338 11.04 21.60 -10.20
CA HIS A 338 11.71 21.31 -11.46
C HIS A 338 11.82 22.61 -12.24
N GLN A 339 13.05 23.06 -12.49
CA GLN A 339 13.35 24.37 -13.10
C GLN A 339 12.68 25.55 -12.35
N GLY A 340 12.73 25.51 -11.01
CA GLY A 340 12.16 26.56 -10.14
C GLY A 340 10.64 26.56 -10.02
N GLN A 341 9.93 25.63 -10.68
CA GLN A 341 8.48 25.50 -10.61
C GLN A 341 8.06 24.22 -9.87
N PRO A 342 7.05 24.28 -8.99
CA PRO A 342 6.52 23.10 -8.34
C PRO A 342 5.81 22.20 -9.35
N LYS A 343 6.26 20.95 -9.47
CA LYS A 343 5.63 19.94 -10.32
C LYS A 343 5.39 18.66 -9.55
N LEU A 344 4.29 17.98 -9.87
CA LEU A 344 4.07 16.60 -9.49
C LEU A 344 4.90 15.72 -10.43
N LEU A 345 5.74 14.86 -9.87
CA LEU A 345 6.67 14.04 -10.63
C LEU A 345 6.43 12.56 -10.31
N ASN A 346 6.53 11.70 -11.32
CA ASN A 346 6.53 10.25 -11.13
C ASN A 346 7.96 9.74 -10.83
N LEU A 347 8.13 8.43 -10.62
CA LEU A 347 9.45 7.84 -10.31
C LEU A 347 10.46 8.06 -11.45
N LYS A 348 10.05 7.86 -12.70
CA LYS A 348 10.89 8.01 -13.89
C LYS A 348 11.36 9.45 -14.08
N ASP A 349 10.47 10.42 -13.90
CA ASP A 349 10.80 11.85 -14.04
C ASP A 349 11.90 12.28 -13.05
N ILE A 350 11.88 11.73 -11.82
CA ILE A 350 12.87 12.03 -10.79
C ILE A 350 14.23 11.41 -11.16
N LEU A 351 14.26 10.15 -11.60
CA LEU A 351 15.48 9.47 -12.05
C LEU A 351 16.08 10.17 -13.28
N GLU A 352 15.25 10.54 -14.26
CA GLU A 352 15.65 11.30 -15.43
C GLU A 352 16.28 12.65 -15.04
N ALA A 353 15.62 13.41 -14.15
CA ALA A 353 16.13 14.70 -13.71
C ALA A 353 17.49 14.56 -13.00
N PHE A 354 17.67 13.51 -12.19
CA PHE A 354 18.95 13.21 -11.54
C PHE A 354 20.04 12.83 -12.55
N VAL A 355 19.75 11.95 -13.52
CA VAL A 355 20.73 11.54 -14.55
C VAL A 355 21.13 12.72 -15.43
N ARG A 356 20.17 13.58 -15.83
CA ARG A 356 20.47 14.82 -16.56
C ARG A 356 21.35 15.78 -15.74
N HIS A 357 21.06 15.97 -14.46
CA HIS A 357 21.89 16.76 -13.55
C HIS A 357 23.31 16.17 -13.45
N ARG A 358 23.44 14.86 -13.33
CA ARG A 358 24.75 14.20 -13.26
C ARG A 358 25.54 14.37 -14.56
N ARG A 359 24.89 14.23 -15.73
CA ARG A 359 25.50 14.52 -17.04
C ARG A 359 26.05 15.95 -17.07
N GLU A 360 25.24 16.95 -16.69
CA GLU A 360 25.67 18.35 -16.67
C GLU A 360 26.86 18.60 -15.74
N VAL A 361 26.80 18.08 -14.50
CA VAL A 361 27.87 18.22 -13.50
C VAL A 361 29.17 17.59 -13.99
N VAL A 362 29.12 16.38 -14.56
CA VAL A 362 30.30 15.68 -15.09
C VAL A 362 30.87 16.42 -16.30
N THR A 363 30.03 16.91 -17.22
CA THR A 363 30.49 17.72 -18.35
C THR A 363 31.19 18.99 -17.87
N ARG A 364 30.59 19.75 -16.94
CA ARG A 364 31.19 20.98 -16.39
C ARG A 364 32.51 20.71 -15.67
N ARG A 365 32.56 19.64 -14.87
CA ARG A 365 33.80 19.18 -14.20
C ARG A 365 34.90 18.87 -15.21
N THR A 366 34.56 18.12 -16.27
CA THR A 366 35.50 17.71 -17.31
C THR A 366 36.02 18.92 -18.09
N ILE A 367 35.17 19.90 -18.42
CA ILE A 367 35.57 21.17 -19.03
C ILE A 367 36.48 21.98 -18.11
N PHE A 368 36.15 22.07 -16.82
CA PHE A 368 36.98 22.78 -15.84
C PHE A 368 38.38 22.14 -15.72
N GLU A 369 38.44 20.82 -15.61
CA GLU A 369 39.69 20.07 -15.53
C GLU A 369 40.49 20.20 -16.83
N LEU A 370 39.83 20.19 -18.00
CA LEU A 370 40.46 20.39 -19.29
C LEU A 370 41.07 21.78 -19.42
N ARG A 371 40.31 22.82 -19.04
CA ARG A 371 40.79 24.22 -19.04
C ARG A 371 42.03 24.34 -18.13
N LYS A 372 41.95 23.83 -16.91
CA LYS A 372 43.05 23.86 -15.93
C LYS A 372 44.27 23.07 -16.40
N ALA A 373 44.07 21.91 -17.02
CA ALA A 373 45.13 21.07 -17.57
C ALA A 373 45.81 21.76 -18.77
N ARG A 374 45.05 22.37 -19.69
CA ARG A 374 45.58 23.16 -20.81
C ARG A 374 46.37 24.37 -20.35
N ASP A 375 45.86 25.15 -19.38
CA ASP A 375 46.58 26.29 -18.81
C ASP A 375 47.90 25.85 -18.17
N ARG A 376 47.91 24.71 -17.45
CA ARG A 376 49.11 24.14 -16.84
C ARG A 376 50.10 23.63 -17.91
N ALA A 377 49.61 22.92 -18.90
CA ALA A 377 50.41 22.39 -20.00
C ALA A 377 51.06 23.52 -20.81
N HIS A 378 50.34 24.61 -21.08
CA HIS A 378 50.87 25.80 -21.75
C HIS A 378 52.07 26.42 -21.00
N ILE A 379 52.02 26.49 -19.67
CA ILE A 379 53.16 26.98 -18.89
C ILE A 379 54.31 25.98 -18.89
N LEU A 380 54.03 24.68 -18.72
CA LEU A 380 55.06 23.64 -18.70
C LEU A 380 55.79 23.50 -20.03
N GLU A 381 55.08 23.66 -21.14
CA GLU A 381 55.65 23.67 -22.49
C GLU A 381 56.74 24.74 -22.61
N ALA A 382 56.44 25.98 -22.20
CA ALA A 382 57.44 27.05 -22.18
C ALA A 382 58.62 26.78 -21.23
N LEU A 383 58.37 26.18 -20.07
CA LEU A 383 59.44 25.81 -19.14
C LEU A 383 60.34 24.71 -19.72
N ALA A 384 59.77 23.72 -20.41
CA ALA A 384 60.51 22.66 -21.08
C ALA A 384 61.36 23.21 -22.24
N ILE A 385 60.81 24.13 -23.04
CA ILE A 385 61.53 24.84 -24.10
C ILE A 385 62.64 25.71 -23.52
N ALA A 386 62.38 26.39 -22.40
CA ALA A 386 63.39 27.21 -21.74
C ALA A 386 64.55 26.36 -21.20
N LEU A 387 64.27 25.17 -20.66
CA LEU A 387 65.30 24.23 -20.21
C LEU A 387 66.11 23.66 -21.38
N ALA A 388 65.46 23.38 -22.52
CA ALA A 388 66.15 22.93 -23.73
C ALA A 388 67.08 24.01 -24.32
N ASN A 389 66.77 25.28 -24.08
CA ASN A 389 67.50 26.45 -24.59
C ASN A 389 68.11 27.29 -23.46
N ILE A 390 68.58 26.66 -22.38
CA ILE A 390 68.96 27.37 -21.15
C ILE A 390 70.12 28.35 -21.33
N ASP A 391 71.12 27.99 -22.15
CA ASP A 391 72.32 28.83 -22.34
C ASP A 391 71.98 30.17 -23.02
N PRO A 392 71.26 30.21 -24.17
CA PRO A 392 70.83 31.49 -24.75
C PRO A 392 69.91 32.32 -23.84
N ILE A 393 69.05 31.67 -23.05
CA ILE A 393 68.19 32.36 -22.07
C ILE A 393 69.03 33.04 -20.98
N ILE A 394 70.01 32.33 -20.41
CA ILE A 394 70.91 32.89 -19.40
C ILE A 394 71.70 34.07 -20.00
N GLU A 395 72.20 33.95 -21.22
CA GLU A 395 72.93 35.03 -21.89
C GLU A 395 72.07 36.27 -22.13
N LEU A 396 70.83 36.08 -22.59
CA LEU A 396 69.84 37.14 -22.77
C LEU A 396 69.54 37.85 -21.44
N ILE A 397 69.26 37.09 -20.38
CA ILE A 397 68.98 37.64 -19.04
C ILE A 397 70.21 38.38 -18.50
N ARG A 398 71.43 37.88 -18.71
CA ARG A 398 72.68 38.54 -18.26
C ARG A 398 72.99 39.83 -19.00
N ARG A 399 72.55 39.98 -20.25
CA ARG A 399 72.77 41.18 -21.07
C ARG A 399 71.71 42.25 -20.85
N ALA A 400 70.49 41.85 -20.50
CA ALA A 400 69.39 42.77 -20.25
C ALA A 400 69.62 43.57 -18.94
N PRO A 401 69.60 44.92 -18.99
CA PRO A 401 69.73 45.76 -17.80
C PRO A 401 68.58 45.63 -16.81
N THR A 402 67.37 45.32 -17.29
CA THR A 402 66.16 45.19 -16.46
C THR A 402 65.38 43.91 -16.76
N PRO A 403 64.64 43.36 -15.77
CA PRO A 403 63.77 42.19 -16.00
C PRO A 403 62.67 42.45 -17.03
N ALA A 404 62.19 43.70 -17.15
CA ALA A 404 61.19 44.08 -18.14
C ALA A 404 61.77 44.00 -19.56
N GLU A 405 62.99 44.50 -19.78
CA GLU A 405 63.67 44.36 -21.07
C GLU A 405 63.99 42.90 -21.40
N ALA A 406 64.40 42.10 -20.41
CA ALA A 406 64.62 40.67 -20.58
C ALA A 406 63.33 39.95 -21.02
N LYS A 407 62.19 40.26 -20.38
CA LYS A 407 60.89 39.69 -20.73
C LYS A 407 60.49 40.02 -22.16
N VAL A 408 60.58 41.30 -22.57
CA VAL A 408 60.26 41.72 -23.94
C VAL A 408 61.17 41.02 -24.95
N ALA A 409 62.46 40.86 -24.65
CA ALA A 409 63.39 40.16 -25.52
C ALA A 409 63.11 38.64 -25.61
N LEU A 410 62.72 37.98 -24.51
CA LEU A 410 62.31 36.57 -24.51
C LEU A 410 61.09 36.32 -25.40
N VAL A 411 60.11 37.22 -25.38
CA VAL A 411 58.87 37.14 -26.18
C VAL A 411 59.14 37.43 -27.66
N ALA A 412 60.01 38.40 -27.97
CA ALA A 412 60.28 38.80 -29.35
C ALA A 412 61.08 37.78 -30.17
N GLN A 413 61.86 36.91 -29.50
CA GLN A 413 62.75 35.95 -30.15
C GLN A 413 62.09 34.57 -30.33
N PRO A 414 62.23 33.91 -31.50
CA PRO A 414 61.83 32.52 -31.67
C PRO A 414 62.78 31.52 -31.00
N TRP A 415 62.24 30.42 -30.48
CA TRP A 415 62.98 29.36 -29.77
C TRP A 415 62.92 28.01 -30.49
N ASP A 416 63.93 27.18 -30.30
CA ASP A 416 63.97 25.81 -30.81
C ASP A 416 63.16 24.86 -29.91
N LEU A 417 62.36 23.99 -30.53
CA LEU A 417 61.42 23.08 -29.84
C LEU A 417 62.14 21.97 -29.06
N GLY A 418 63.36 21.60 -29.46
CA GLY A 418 64.17 20.57 -28.80
C GLY A 418 63.40 19.24 -28.63
N ASN A 419 63.48 18.67 -27.42
CA ASN A 419 62.84 17.40 -27.06
C ASN A 419 61.29 17.45 -27.05
N VAL A 420 60.70 18.65 -27.05
CA VAL A 420 59.24 18.84 -26.97
C VAL A 420 58.57 18.54 -28.32
N SER A 421 59.29 18.70 -29.44
CA SER A 421 58.79 18.44 -30.80
C SER A 421 58.21 17.02 -30.96
N ALA A 422 58.93 16.00 -30.48
CA ALA A 422 58.51 14.60 -30.60
C ALA A 422 57.30 14.24 -29.70
N MET A 423 57.06 15.02 -28.64
CA MET A 423 55.93 14.81 -27.74
C MET A 423 54.66 15.42 -28.32
N LEU A 424 54.77 16.59 -28.96
CA LEU A 424 53.67 17.29 -29.62
C LEU A 424 53.20 16.58 -30.90
N GLU A 425 54.12 16.03 -31.70
CA GLU A 425 53.77 15.21 -32.87
C GLU A 425 52.83 14.03 -32.51
N ARG A 426 52.92 13.51 -31.27
CA ARG A 426 52.09 12.41 -30.79
C ARG A 426 50.75 12.86 -30.21
N ALA A 427 50.67 14.04 -29.63
CA ALA A 427 49.48 14.57 -28.99
C ALA A 427 48.60 15.42 -29.93
N GLY A 428 49.16 15.87 -31.05
CA GLY A 428 48.57 16.85 -31.96
C GLY A 428 49.03 18.26 -31.61
N ASP A 429 49.45 19.02 -32.63
CA ASP A 429 50.12 20.32 -32.47
C ASP A 429 49.31 21.36 -31.67
N ASP A 430 47.97 21.23 -31.61
CA ASP A 430 47.07 22.16 -30.93
C ASP A 430 46.42 21.60 -29.64
N ALA A 431 46.69 20.37 -29.24
CA ALA A 431 45.93 19.71 -28.15
C ALA A 431 46.09 20.41 -26.78
N ALA A 432 47.28 20.94 -26.50
CA ALA A 432 47.63 21.65 -25.27
C ALA A 432 47.40 23.17 -25.34
N ARG A 433 46.96 23.69 -26.49
CA ARG A 433 46.80 25.12 -26.75
C ARG A 433 45.56 25.68 -26.04
N PRO A 434 45.67 26.70 -25.17
CA PRO A 434 44.49 27.37 -24.62
C PRO A 434 43.69 28.11 -25.70
N GLU A 435 42.37 28.15 -25.56
CA GLU A 435 41.47 28.74 -26.58
C GLU A 435 41.66 30.26 -26.76
N TRP A 436 42.08 30.96 -25.70
CA TRP A 436 42.33 32.40 -25.73
C TRP A 436 43.68 32.77 -26.40
N LEU A 437 44.54 31.78 -26.69
CA LEU A 437 45.87 32.03 -27.20
C LEU A 437 45.83 32.43 -28.68
N GLU A 438 46.31 33.64 -28.98
CA GLU A 438 46.35 34.19 -30.33
C GLU A 438 47.31 33.39 -31.25
N PRO A 439 46.96 33.16 -32.54
CA PRO A 439 47.76 32.34 -33.47
C PRO A 439 49.22 32.74 -33.64
N GLU A 440 49.59 33.94 -33.21
CA GLU A 440 50.95 34.47 -33.27
C GLU A 440 51.91 33.83 -32.24
N PHE A 441 51.36 33.21 -31.20
CA PHE A 441 52.09 32.51 -30.14
C PHE A 441 51.98 30.98 -30.25
N GLY A 442 52.93 30.27 -29.65
CA GLY A 442 53.06 28.81 -29.77
C GLY A 442 53.93 28.40 -30.97
N ILE A 443 53.65 27.23 -31.55
CA ILE A 443 54.42 26.71 -32.69
C ILE A 443 54.06 27.46 -33.97
N ARG A 444 55.09 28.00 -34.64
CA ARG A 444 54.99 28.54 -36.00
C ARG A 444 56.28 28.27 -36.77
N ASP A 445 56.15 27.72 -37.97
CA ASP A 445 57.27 27.42 -38.87
C ASP A 445 58.42 26.62 -38.20
N GLY A 446 58.09 25.68 -37.32
CA GLY A 446 59.07 24.85 -36.59
C GLY A 446 59.81 25.57 -35.45
N LYS A 447 59.37 26.77 -35.06
CA LYS A 447 59.86 27.54 -33.92
C LYS A 447 58.74 27.78 -32.90
N TYR A 448 59.12 28.03 -31.65
CA TYR A 448 58.17 28.39 -30.60
C TYR A 448 58.26 29.87 -30.24
N TYR A 449 57.10 30.52 -30.10
CA TYR A 449 56.95 31.90 -29.67
C TYR A 449 56.28 31.98 -28.30
N LEU A 450 56.97 32.61 -27.35
CA LEU A 450 56.54 32.70 -25.95
C LEU A 450 55.52 33.83 -25.75
N THR A 451 54.59 33.65 -24.80
CA THR A 451 53.74 34.73 -24.28
C THR A 451 54.42 35.50 -23.14
N GLU A 452 53.91 36.68 -22.79
CA GLU A 452 54.41 37.43 -21.63
C GLU A 452 54.29 36.66 -20.31
N GLN A 453 53.22 35.87 -20.16
CA GLN A 453 52.98 35.03 -18.97
C GLN A 453 54.00 33.89 -18.89
N GLN A 454 54.27 33.23 -20.02
CA GLN A 454 55.31 32.20 -20.11
C GLN A 454 56.70 32.77 -19.84
N ALA A 455 57.04 33.92 -20.43
CA ALA A 455 58.31 34.59 -20.18
C ALA A 455 58.48 34.97 -18.70
N GLN A 456 57.41 35.44 -18.04
CA GLN A 456 57.43 35.66 -16.59
C GLN A 456 57.68 34.35 -15.82
N ALA A 457 57.01 33.25 -16.17
CA ALA A 457 57.22 31.95 -15.52
C ALA A 457 58.66 31.43 -15.68
N ILE A 458 59.30 31.68 -16.83
CA ILE A 458 60.71 31.37 -17.07
C ILE A 458 61.62 32.22 -16.16
N LEU A 459 61.35 33.52 -16.04
CA LEU A 459 62.13 34.42 -15.17
C LEU A 459 61.99 34.06 -13.67
N ASP A 460 60.86 33.47 -13.28
CA ASP A 460 60.60 33.01 -11.91
C ASP A 460 61.22 31.63 -11.60
N LEU A 461 61.89 31.00 -12.57
CA LEU A 461 62.61 29.73 -12.35
C LEU A 461 63.72 29.89 -11.32
N ARG A 462 63.87 28.87 -10.48
CA ARG A 462 64.92 28.78 -9.46
C ARG A 462 66.01 27.81 -9.92
N LEU A 463 67.26 28.07 -9.52
CA LEU A 463 68.42 27.23 -9.88
C LEU A 463 68.25 25.74 -9.54
N GLN A 464 67.49 25.40 -8.48
CA GLN A 464 67.17 24.01 -8.14
C GLN A 464 66.45 23.24 -9.25
N LYS A 465 65.71 23.94 -10.13
CA LYS A 465 64.98 23.37 -11.28
C LYS A 465 65.87 23.04 -12.48
N LEU A 466 67.16 23.36 -12.42
CA LEU A 466 68.13 23.07 -13.48
C LEU A 466 68.90 21.75 -13.26
N THR A 467 68.54 20.96 -12.24
CA THR A 467 69.13 19.63 -12.05
C THR A 467 68.54 18.64 -13.05
N GLY A 468 69.32 17.63 -13.46
CA GLY A 468 68.87 16.64 -14.46
C GLY A 468 67.57 15.91 -14.07
N LEU A 469 67.40 15.59 -12.78
CA LEU A 469 66.18 14.98 -12.26
C LEU A 469 64.95 15.89 -12.36
N GLU A 470 65.11 17.20 -12.16
CA GLU A 470 63.99 18.15 -12.28
C GLU A 470 63.59 18.37 -13.74
N HIS A 471 64.53 18.23 -14.68
CA HIS A 471 64.23 18.23 -16.11
C HIS A 471 63.36 17.03 -16.51
N GLU A 472 63.75 15.82 -16.09
CA GLU A 472 62.96 14.60 -16.34
C GLU A 472 61.55 14.70 -15.73
N LYS A 473 61.44 15.16 -14.47
CA LYS A 473 60.14 15.34 -13.81
C LYS A 473 59.21 16.30 -14.55
N LEU A 474 59.74 17.40 -15.10
CA LEU A 474 58.92 18.37 -15.85
C LEU A 474 58.44 17.78 -17.18
N LEU A 475 59.30 17.02 -17.86
CA LEU A 475 58.92 16.31 -19.08
C LEU A 475 57.89 15.22 -18.82
N ASP A 476 58.04 14.46 -17.73
CA ASP A 476 57.08 13.45 -17.31
C ASP A 476 55.73 14.08 -16.91
N GLU A 477 55.74 15.16 -16.11
CA GLU A 477 54.53 15.93 -15.76
C GLU A 477 53.82 16.45 -17.02
N TYR A 478 54.56 16.98 -17.97
CA TYR A 478 54.00 17.45 -19.24
C TYR A 478 53.38 16.31 -20.05
N LYS A 479 54.05 15.17 -20.16
CA LYS A 479 53.55 13.98 -20.85
C LYS A 479 52.29 13.41 -20.18
N GLU A 480 52.26 13.36 -18.85
CA GLU A 480 51.07 12.96 -18.09
C GLU A 480 49.90 13.89 -18.36
N LEU A 481 50.13 15.21 -18.38
CA LEU A 481 49.09 16.19 -18.71
C LEU A 481 48.59 16.08 -20.15
N LEU A 482 49.45 15.78 -21.12
CA LEU A 482 49.02 15.55 -22.51
C LEU A 482 48.09 14.33 -22.59
N ASN A 483 48.43 13.23 -21.92
CA ASN A 483 47.57 12.05 -21.86
C ASN A 483 46.23 12.37 -21.16
N PHE A 484 46.28 13.12 -20.06
CA PHE A 484 45.07 13.52 -19.32
C PHE A 484 44.17 14.43 -20.15
N ILE A 485 44.74 15.41 -20.88
CA ILE A 485 44.00 16.27 -21.82
C ILE A 485 43.34 15.43 -22.92
N ALA A 486 44.07 14.46 -23.50
CA ALA A 486 43.51 13.57 -24.51
C ALA A 486 42.34 12.74 -23.97
N GLU A 487 42.45 12.23 -22.74
CA GLU A 487 41.37 11.50 -22.07
C GLU A 487 40.14 12.39 -21.82
N LEU A 488 40.35 13.62 -21.33
CA LEU A 488 39.25 14.58 -21.10
C LEU A 488 38.55 14.98 -22.40
N ILE A 489 39.30 15.21 -23.48
CA ILE A 489 38.74 15.48 -24.81
C ILE A 489 37.91 14.29 -25.28
N PHE A 490 38.44 13.07 -25.14
CA PHE A 490 37.72 11.85 -25.51
C PHE A 490 36.40 11.69 -24.73
N ILE A 491 36.38 12.00 -23.43
CA ILE A 491 35.16 12.00 -22.61
C ILE A 491 34.15 13.05 -23.12
N LEU A 492 34.60 14.23 -23.53
CA LEU A 492 33.72 15.30 -24.02
C LEU A 492 33.19 15.03 -25.43
N GLU A 493 33.97 14.37 -26.29
CA GLU A 493 33.59 14.04 -27.66
C GLU A 493 32.72 12.78 -27.77
N SER A 494 32.84 11.85 -26.82
CA SER A 494 32.08 10.59 -26.80
C SER A 494 31.00 10.59 -25.70
N PRO A 495 29.71 10.74 -26.07
CA PRO A 495 28.61 10.60 -25.12
C PRO A 495 28.58 9.24 -24.43
N GLU A 496 28.99 8.18 -25.15
CA GLU A 496 29.08 6.82 -24.60
C GLU A 496 30.12 6.77 -23.47
N ARG A 497 31.32 7.33 -23.68
CA ARG A 497 32.35 7.35 -22.65
C ARG A 497 31.93 8.17 -21.43
N LEU A 498 31.26 9.29 -21.62
CA LEU A 498 30.71 10.07 -20.52
C LEU A 498 29.70 9.25 -19.69
N MET A 499 28.85 8.47 -20.34
CA MET A 499 27.90 7.59 -19.66
C MET A 499 28.57 6.42 -18.95
N GLU A 500 29.66 5.87 -19.49
CA GLU A 500 30.48 4.87 -18.79
C GLU A 500 31.07 5.44 -17.50
N VAL A 501 31.64 6.65 -17.53
CA VAL A 501 32.18 7.31 -16.34
C VAL A 501 31.09 7.52 -15.28
N ILE A 502 29.90 7.97 -15.69
CA ILE A 502 28.76 8.11 -14.77
C ILE A 502 28.37 6.76 -14.16
N ARG A 503 28.34 5.69 -14.98
CA ARG A 503 28.05 4.33 -14.50
C ARG A 503 29.09 3.87 -13.48
N GLU A 504 30.38 4.01 -13.79
CA GLU A 504 31.49 3.63 -12.92
C GLU A 504 31.38 4.35 -11.56
N GLU A 505 31.10 5.66 -11.56
CA GLU A 505 30.92 6.45 -10.34
C GLU A 505 29.69 6.00 -9.53
N LEU A 506 28.55 5.74 -10.19
CA LEU A 506 27.33 5.27 -9.52
C LEU A 506 27.52 3.89 -8.89
N VAL A 507 28.19 2.98 -9.60
CA VAL A 507 28.54 1.65 -9.08
C VAL A 507 29.46 1.76 -7.87
N ALA A 508 30.49 2.61 -7.95
CA ALA A 508 31.39 2.84 -6.81
C ALA A 508 30.66 3.40 -5.58
N VAL A 509 29.72 4.33 -5.77
CA VAL A 509 28.87 4.86 -4.68
C VAL A 509 27.99 3.76 -4.10
N LYS A 510 27.38 2.92 -4.94
CA LYS A 510 26.58 1.76 -4.49
C LYS A 510 27.44 0.80 -3.66
N GLU A 511 28.62 0.42 -4.12
CA GLU A 511 29.51 -0.51 -3.40
C GLU A 511 29.96 0.04 -2.04
N LEU A 512 30.25 1.34 -1.97
CA LEU A 512 30.72 1.99 -0.75
C LEU A 512 29.64 2.13 0.33
N TYR A 513 28.38 2.30 -0.07
CA TYR A 513 27.25 2.58 0.82
C TYR A 513 26.12 1.54 0.74
N ASN A 514 26.42 0.35 0.22
CA ASN A 514 25.46 -0.74 0.12
C ASN A 514 25.00 -1.18 1.52
N ASP A 515 23.69 -1.28 1.72
CA ASP A 515 23.10 -1.81 2.94
C ASP A 515 21.85 -2.64 2.66
N GLY A 516 21.56 -3.57 3.56
CA GLY A 516 20.37 -4.39 3.48
C GLY A 516 19.10 -3.54 3.64
N ARG A 517 18.04 -3.95 2.93
CA ARG A 517 16.70 -3.43 3.15
C ARG A 517 16.27 -3.67 4.61
N ARG A 518 15.68 -2.65 5.22
CA ARG A 518 15.14 -2.73 6.59
C ARG A 518 13.66 -3.11 6.57
N THR A 519 12.91 -2.49 5.67
CA THR A 519 11.45 -2.58 5.60
C THR A 519 11.04 -3.85 4.86
N GLU A 520 10.06 -4.59 5.37
CA GLU A 520 9.55 -5.77 4.68
C GLU A 520 8.30 -5.42 3.85
N ILE A 521 8.23 -5.89 2.61
CA ILE A 521 7.07 -5.70 1.73
C ILE A 521 6.38 -7.03 1.54
N THR A 522 5.25 -7.22 2.23
CA THR A 522 4.42 -8.41 2.05
C THR A 522 3.45 -8.15 0.92
N ALA A 523 3.45 -9.05 -0.08
CA ALA A 523 2.57 -8.95 -1.25
C ALA A 523 1.08 -9.17 -0.90
N ASN A 524 0.80 -9.53 0.35
CA ASN A 524 -0.55 -9.72 0.89
C ASN A 524 -1.32 -8.40 0.82
N THR A 525 -1.96 -8.23 -0.34
CA THR A 525 -3.02 -7.27 -0.62
C THR A 525 -4.35 -8.02 -0.67
N SER A 526 -4.50 -9.10 0.08
CA SER A 526 -5.79 -9.24 0.73
C SER A 526 -5.76 -8.16 1.81
N ASP A 527 -6.51 -7.07 1.58
CA ASP A 527 -7.43 -6.68 2.65
C ASP A 527 -7.95 -8.01 3.17
N ILE A 528 -7.49 -8.48 4.33
CA ILE A 528 -7.99 -9.73 4.90
C ILE A 528 -9.46 -9.41 5.19
N ASN A 529 -10.28 -9.54 4.17
CA ASN A 529 -11.69 -9.73 4.32
C ASN A 529 -11.73 -11.03 5.09
N ILE A 530 -12.33 -10.97 6.27
CA ILE A 530 -12.64 -12.15 7.06
C ILE A 530 -13.29 -13.23 6.16
N GLU A 531 -13.98 -12.81 5.08
CA GLU A 531 -14.52 -13.65 4.02
C GLU A 531 -13.46 -14.61 3.41
N ASP A 532 -12.25 -14.15 3.09
CA ASP A 532 -11.21 -14.97 2.44
C ASP A 532 -10.58 -16.03 3.36
N LEU A 533 -10.79 -15.92 4.68
CA LEU A 533 -10.36 -16.91 5.68
C LEU A 533 -11.43 -17.98 5.93
N ILE A 534 -12.61 -17.83 5.35
CA ILE A 534 -13.77 -18.69 5.61
C ILE A 534 -14.00 -19.54 4.37
N ASN A 535 -14.15 -20.84 4.56
CA ASN A 535 -14.39 -21.73 3.42
C ASN A 535 -15.76 -21.44 2.81
N GLN A 536 -15.80 -21.40 1.49
CA GLN A 536 -17.03 -21.27 0.75
C GLN A 536 -17.76 -22.61 0.74
N GLU A 537 -18.76 -22.78 1.59
CA GLU A 537 -19.56 -24.00 1.67
C GLU A 537 -21.04 -23.70 1.92
N ASP A 538 -21.89 -24.65 1.55
CA ASP A 538 -23.32 -24.55 1.80
C ASP A 538 -23.65 -24.99 3.23
N VAL A 539 -24.30 -24.07 3.95
CA VAL A 539 -24.64 -24.23 5.37
C VAL A 539 -26.14 -24.11 5.58
N VAL A 540 -26.62 -24.79 6.63
CA VAL A 540 -27.99 -24.66 7.13
C VAL A 540 -28.00 -23.58 8.21
N VAL A 541 -28.73 -22.51 7.96
CA VAL A 541 -28.98 -21.45 8.94
C VAL A 541 -30.34 -21.71 9.61
N THR A 542 -30.34 -21.77 10.94
CA THR A 542 -31.56 -21.98 11.74
C THR A 542 -31.80 -20.79 12.66
N LEU A 543 -33.05 -20.36 12.76
CA LEU A 543 -33.52 -19.30 13.67
C LEU A 543 -34.62 -19.86 14.58
N SER A 544 -34.45 -19.75 15.89
CA SER A 544 -35.45 -20.17 16.89
C SER A 544 -36.52 -19.10 17.14
N HIS A 545 -37.64 -19.51 17.73
CA HIS A 545 -38.74 -18.64 18.11
C HIS A 545 -38.31 -17.59 19.15
N GLN A 546 -37.45 -17.97 20.10
CA GLN A 546 -36.81 -17.02 21.04
C GLN A 546 -35.73 -16.15 20.39
N GLY A 547 -35.52 -16.27 19.08
CA GLY A 547 -34.60 -15.44 18.31
C GLY A 547 -33.14 -15.90 18.39
N TYR A 548 -32.85 -17.17 18.68
CA TYR A 548 -31.47 -17.67 18.58
C TYR A 548 -31.14 -18.06 17.15
N VAL A 549 -30.01 -17.58 16.64
CA VAL A 549 -29.53 -17.87 15.29
C VAL A 549 -28.19 -18.61 15.35
N LYS A 550 -28.01 -19.54 14.41
CA LYS A 550 -26.76 -20.28 14.16
C LYS A 550 -26.71 -20.78 12.72
N TYR A 551 -25.51 -21.15 12.27
CA TYR A 551 -25.33 -21.94 11.05
C TYR A 551 -24.53 -23.21 11.31
N GLN A 552 -24.71 -24.20 10.44
CA GLN A 552 -24.09 -25.53 10.54
C GLN A 552 -23.80 -26.09 9.13
N PRO A 553 -22.71 -26.85 8.93
CA PRO A 553 -22.45 -27.52 7.65
C PRO A 553 -23.61 -28.41 7.19
N LEU A 554 -23.92 -28.43 5.89
CA LEU A 554 -24.97 -29.30 5.34
C LEU A 554 -24.61 -30.79 5.46
N SER A 555 -23.31 -31.11 5.42
CA SER A 555 -22.74 -32.48 5.52
C SER A 555 -23.10 -33.19 6.82
N ASP A 556 -23.43 -32.45 7.88
CA ASP A 556 -23.93 -33.01 9.13
C ASP A 556 -25.24 -33.81 8.93
N TYR A 557 -26.07 -33.46 7.95
CA TYR A 557 -27.42 -34.01 7.82
C TYR A 557 -27.54 -35.07 6.71
N GLU A 558 -27.52 -36.35 7.09
CA GLU A 558 -27.78 -37.47 6.17
C GLU A 558 -29.26 -37.59 5.75
N ALA A 559 -29.50 -37.93 4.47
CA ALA A 559 -30.83 -38.19 3.93
C ALA A 559 -31.44 -39.49 4.49
N GLN A 560 -32.74 -39.44 4.84
CA GLN A 560 -33.51 -40.56 5.37
C GLN A 560 -34.60 -41.00 4.39
N ARG A 561 -35.08 -42.25 4.53
CA ARG A 561 -36.25 -42.77 3.80
C ARG A 561 -37.56 -42.23 4.38
N ARG A 562 -38.58 -42.07 3.54
CA ARG A 562 -39.94 -41.63 3.83
C ARG A 562 -40.54 -42.43 4.98
N GLY A 563 -41.07 -41.73 5.99
CA GLY A 563 -41.58 -42.34 7.22
C GLY A 563 -40.52 -42.67 8.27
N GLY A 564 -39.26 -42.26 8.08
CA GLY A 564 -38.21 -42.28 9.10
C GLY A 564 -38.56 -41.42 10.33
N LYS A 565 -38.04 -41.81 11.50
CA LYS A 565 -38.32 -41.15 12.78
C LYS A 565 -37.50 -39.86 13.04
N GLY A 566 -36.73 -39.37 12.07
CA GLY A 566 -35.86 -38.20 12.26
C GLY A 566 -34.71 -38.46 13.25
N LYS A 567 -33.66 -37.63 13.19
CA LYS A 567 -32.61 -37.61 14.22
C LYS A 567 -32.85 -36.34 15.06
N SER A 568 -33.00 -36.46 16.38
CA SER A 568 -33.34 -35.33 17.27
C SER A 568 -32.21 -34.30 17.30
N ALA A 569 -32.51 -33.02 17.03
CA ALA A 569 -31.58 -31.92 17.20
C ALA A 569 -31.83 -31.24 18.56
N ALA A 570 -30.96 -31.54 19.54
CA ALA A 570 -30.92 -30.98 20.89
C ALA A 570 -32.17 -31.23 21.79
N ARG A 571 -31.94 -31.47 23.09
CA ARG A 571 -32.99 -31.33 24.11
C ARG A 571 -33.22 -29.84 24.36
N ILE A 572 -34.13 -29.24 23.60
CA ILE A 572 -34.59 -27.89 23.90
C ILE A 572 -35.44 -27.98 25.18
N LYS A 573 -35.33 -27.00 26.10
CA LYS A 573 -36.26 -26.91 27.24
C LYS A 573 -37.67 -26.68 26.65
N GLU A 574 -38.71 -27.04 27.38
CA GLU A 574 -40.13 -27.13 27.00
C GLU A 574 -40.77 -25.86 26.35
N GLU A 575 -40.02 -24.80 26.00
CA GLU A 575 -40.54 -23.51 25.52
C GLU A 575 -39.77 -22.83 24.35
N ASP A 576 -38.77 -23.45 23.71
CA ASP A 576 -38.13 -22.88 22.50
C ASP A 576 -38.13 -23.90 21.35
N PHE A 577 -38.47 -23.45 20.14
CA PHE A 577 -38.58 -24.28 18.94
C PHE A 577 -37.99 -23.54 17.75
N ILE A 578 -37.62 -24.26 16.69
CA ILE A 578 -37.07 -23.63 15.49
C ILE A 578 -38.21 -23.02 14.66
N ASP A 579 -38.13 -21.73 14.40
CA ASP A 579 -39.15 -20.96 13.67
C ASP A 579 -38.83 -20.94 12.17
N ARG A 580 -37.54 -20.90 11.79
CA ARG A 580 -37.10 -20.82 10.39
C ARG A 580 -35.85 -21.64 10.11
N LEU A 581 -35.77 -22.13 8.87
CA LEU A 581 -34.63 -22.84 8.30
C LEU A 581 -34.38 -22.34 6.87
N LEU A 582 -33.12 -22.05 6.53
CA LEU A 582 -32.71 -21.76 5.16
C LEU A 582 -31.36 -22.39 4.86
N VAL A 583 -31.10 -22.65 3.58
CA VAL A 583 -29.79 -23.08 3.08
C VAL A 583 -29.19 -21.88 2.34
N ALA A 584 -27.96 -21.51 2.70
CA ALA A 584 -27.22 -20.43 2.08
C ALA A 584 -25.73 -20.75 2.09
N ASN A 585 -24.97 -20.06 1.24
CA ASN A 585 -23.53 -20.18 1.24
C ASN A 585 -22.92 -19.25 2.30
N THR A 586 -21.80 -19.63 2.92
CA THR A 586 -21.11 -18.83 3.96
C THR A 586 -20.82 -17.39 3.53
N HIS A 587 -20.63 -17.13 2.24
CA HIS A 587 -20.29 -15.82 1.68
C HIS A 587 -21.51 -14.97 1.27
N ASP A 588 -22.70 -15.57 1.23
CA ASP A 588 -23.92 -14.87 0.84
C ASP A 588 -24.25 -13.75 1.85
N THR A 589 -24.84 -12.66 1.35
CA THR A 589 -25.44 -11.64 2.22
C THR A 589 -26.89 -12.01 2.47
N ILE A 590 -27.26 -12.26 3.72
CA ILE A 590 -28.65 -12.44 4.11
C ILE A 590 -29.31 -11.10 4.44
N LEU A 591 -30.44 -10.83 3.78
CA LEU A 591 -31.32 -9.71 4.05
C LEU A 591 -32.35 -10.15 5.09
N CYS A 592 -32.22 -9.66 6.31
CA CYS A 592 -33.09 -10.00 7.44
C CYS A 592 -34.22 -8.97 7.55
N PHE A 593 -35.45 -9.39 7.26
CA PHE A 593 -36.65 -8.55 7.36
C PHE A 593 -37.33 -8.74 8.70
N SER A 594 -37.75 -7.64 9.33
CA SER A 594 -38.37 -7.66 10.65
C SER A 594 -39.89 -7.58 10.63
N SER A 595 -40.50 -7.88 11.78
CA SER A 595 -41.93 -7.71 12.08
C SER A 595 -42.41 -6.26 12.00
N ARG A 596 -41.48 -5.29 11.98
CA ARG A 596 -41.77 -3.85 11.76
C ARG A 596 -41.55 -3.42 10.31
N GLY A 597 -41.28 -4.35 9.39
CA GLY A 597 -41.04 -4.06 7.98
C GLY A 597 -39.69 -3.40 7.71
N ARG A 598 -38.73 -3.52 8.65
CA ARG A 598 -37.35 -3.08 8.47
C ARG A 598 -36.52 -4.18 7.83
N LEU A 599 -35.41 -3.81 7.21
CA LEU A 599 -34.41 -4.69 6.64
C LEU A 599 -33.04 -4.39 7.23
N TYR A 600 -32.35 -5.48 7.55
CA TYR A 600 -30.98 -5.51 8.03
C TYR A 600 -30.14 -6.41 7.13
N TRP A 601 -28.83 -6.19 7.11
CA TRP A 601 -27.87 -6.96 6.32
C TRP A 601 -26.93 -7.70 7.24
N MET A 602 -26.62 -8.94 6.90
CA MET A 602 -25.63 -9.74 7.59
C MET A 602 -25.01 -10.70 6.60
N LYS A 603 -23.72 -10.99 6.74
CA LYS A 603 -23.10 -12.08 6.00
C LYS A 603 -23.33 -13.39 6.76
N VAL A 604 -23.52 -14.50 6.06
CA VAL A 604 -23.81 -15.79 6.71
C VAL A 604 -22.71 -16.17 7.70
N TYR A 605 -21.45 -15.98 7.36
CA TYR A 605 -20.32 -16.28 8.24
C TYR A 605 -20.25 -15.45 9.55
N GLN A 606 -20.97 -14.33 9.63
CA GLN A 606 -21.05 -13.51 10.85
C GLN A 606 -21.97 -14.12 11.91
N LEU A 607 -22.80 -15.10 11.52
CA LEU A 607 -23.60 -15.89 12.43
C LEU A 607 -22.68 -16.82 13.25
N PRO A 608 -23.09 -17.31 14.43
CA PRO A 608 -22.27 -18.25 15.17
C PRO A 608 -22.36 -19.64 14.55
N GLU A 609 -21.21 -20.21 14.21
CA GLU A 609 -21.08 -21.65 13.94
C GLU A 609 -21.33 -22.41 15.24
N ALA A 610 -22.18 -23.44 15.22
CA ALA A 610 -22.49 -24.18 16.42
C ALA A 610 -22.89 -25.63 16.10
N SER A 611 -22.49 -26.58 16.94
CA SER A 611 -22.90 -27.99 16.76
C SER A 611 -24.42 -28.18 16.92
N ARG A 612 -24.96 -29.32 16.46
CA ARG A 612 -26.40 -29.65 16.50
C ARG A 612 -27.05 -29.46 17.88
N GLY A 613 -26.32 -29.77 18.94
CA GLY A 613 -26.78 -29.66 20.33
C GLY A 613 -26.76 -28.24 20.93
N ALA A 614 -26.08 -27.29 20.29
CA ALA A 614 -25.87 -25.94 20.81
C ALA A 614 -26.96 -24.96 20.34
N ARG A 615 -27.27 -23.97 21.18
CA ARG A 615 -28.39 -23.02 20.95
C ARG A 615 -28.08 -21.92 19.93
N GLY A 616 -26.81 -21.62 19.66
CA GLY A 616 -26.43 -20.43 18.89
C GLY A 616 -26.40 -19.17 19.76
N ARG A 617 -26.57 -17.99 19.15
CA ARG A 617 -26.60 -16.69 19.85
C ARG A 617 -27.90 -15.94 19.57
N PRO A 618 -28.41 -15.13 20.52
CA PRO A 618 -29.56 -14.27 20.25
C PRO A 618 -29.29 -13.30 19.09
N ILE A 619 -30.18 -13.25 18.10
CA ILE A 619 -30.07 -12.40 16.90
C ILE A 619 -30.11 -10.90 17.27
N VAL A 620 -30.77 -10.54 18.37
CA VAL A 620 -30.79 -9.19 18.95
C VAL A 620 -29.41 -8.69 19.39
N ASN A 621 -28.45 -9.59 19.63
CA ASN A 621 -27.07 -9.21 19.93
C ASN A 621 -26.24 -8.96 18.67
N LEU A 622 -26.74 -9.39 17.51
CA LEU A 622 -26.07 -9.28 16.21
C LEU A 622 -26.68 -8.19 15.34
N LEU A 623 -27.98 -7.92 15.50
CA LEU A 623 -28.72 -6.88 14.79
C LEU A 623 -29.33 -5.88 15.78
N PRO A 624 -29.31 -4.57 15.49
CA PRO A 624 -29.90 -3.55 16.34
C PRO A 624 -31.43 -3.51 16.14
N LEU A 625 -32.10 -4.49 16.74
CA LEU A 625 -33.57 -4.61 16.77
C LEU A 625 -34.14 -3.75 17.91
N GLU A 626 -35.29 -3.12 17.66
CA GLU A 626 -36.03 -2.41 18.71
C GLU A 626 -36.74 -3.39 19.66
N ALA A 627 -37.23 -2.90 20.81
CA ALA A 627 -38.02 -3.72 21.74
C ALA A 627 -39.24 -4.33 21.03
N ASP A 628 -39.47 -5.63 21.19
CA ASP A 628 -40.52 -6.44 20.54
C ASP A 628 -40.42 -6.55 19.00
N GLU A 629 -39.28 -6.16 18.42
CA GLU A 629 -38.98 -6.40 17.00
C GLU A 629 -38.29 -7.76 16.81
N ARG A 630 -38.81 -8.59 15.91
CA ARG A 630 -38.24 -9.90 15.57
C ARG A 630 -38.06 -10.04 14.06
N ILE A 631 -37.14 -10.91 13.63
CA ILE A 631 -36.96 -11.22 12.20
C ILE A 631 -38.06 -12.17 11.73
N THR A 632 -38.77 -11.81 10.67
CA THR A 632 -39.88 -12.59 10.12
C THR A 632 -39.55 -13.27 8.79
N ALA A 633 -38.60 -12.74 8.01
CA ALA A 633 -38.17 -13.35 6.76
C ALA A 633 -36.68 -13.09 6.49
N ILE A 634 -36.02 -14.01 5.77
CA ILE A 634 -34.62 -13.89 5.38
C ILE A 634 -34.50 -14.19 3.89
N LEU A 635 -33.81 -13.33 3.14
CA LEU A 635 -33.51 -13.54 1.72
C LEU A 635 -31.99 -13.54 1.49
N PRO A 636 -31.38 -14.66 1.08
CA PRO A 636 -29.98 -14.65 0.65
C PRO A 636 -29.82 -13.93 -0.69
N VAL A 637 -28.82 -13.06 -0.78
CA VAL A 637 -28.46 -12.28 -1.98
C VAL A 637 -26.94 -12.32 -2.16
N ARG A 638 -26.51 -12.71 -3.36
CA ARG A 638 -25.10 -12.66 -3.79
C ARG A 638 -24.74 -11.30 -4.36
N GLU A 639 -25.52 -10.85 -5.34
CA GLU A 639 -25.27 -9.61 -6.07
C GLU A 639 -26.55 -8.78 -6.21
N TYR A 640 -26.39 -7.45 -6.26
CA TYR A 640 -27.49 -6.50 -6.39
C TYR A 640 -27.71 -6.11 -7.86
N GLU A 641 -28.10 -7.07 -8.69
CA GLU A 641 -28.31 -6.90 -10.12
C GLU A 641 -29.42 -5.89 -10.46
N GLU A 642 -29.18 -5.06 -11.49
CA GLU A 642 -30.20 -4.21 -12.09
C GLU A 642 -31.28 -5.06 -12.79
N GLY A 643 -32.53 -4.59 -12.79
CA GLY A 643 -33.66 -5.32 -13.37
C GLY A 643 -34.29 -6.39 -12.47
N ARG A 644 -33.61 -6.81 -11.40
CA ARG A 644 -34.19 -7.67 -10.36
C ARG A 644 -34.97 -6.90 -9.30
N HIS A 645 -35.97 -7.55 -8.75
CA HIS A 645 -36.85 -6.99 -7.73
C HIS A 645 -37.03 -7.94 -6.56
N VAL A 646 -37.06 -7.39 -5.35
CA VAL A 646 -37.48 -8.08 -4.14
C VAL A 646 -39.01 -8.04 -4.08
N PHE A 647 -39.62 -9.20 -4.25
CA PHE A 647 -41.07 -9.39 -4.11
C PHE A 647 -41.38 -9.88 -2.69
N MET A 648 -42.26 -9.17 -2.02
CA MET A 648 -42.63 -9.33 -0.62
C MET A 648 -44.10 -9.71 -0.51
N ALA A 649 -44.44 -10.60 0.41
CA ALA A 649 -45.81 -10.95 0.78
C ALA A 649 -46.00 -10.95 2.29
N THR A 650 -47.14 -10.42 2.73
CA THR A 650 -47.55 -10.36 4.13
C THR A 650 -48.60 -11.40 4.47
N ALA A 651 -48.76 -11.71 5.75
CA ALA A 651 -49.73 -12.68 6.26
C ALA A 651 -51.17 -12.34 5.85
N SER A 652 -51.51 -11.05 5.78
CA SER A 652 -52.84 -10.55 5.34
C SER A 652 -53.11 -10.68 3.84
N GLY A 653 -52.14 -11.15 3.05
CA GLY A 653 -52.27 -11.28 1.59
C GLY A 653 -51.93 -10.00 0.82
N THR A 654 -51.26 -9.03 1.46
CA THR A 654 -50.69 -7.87 0.78
C THR A 654 -49.34 -8.24 0.17
N VAL A 655 -49.08 -7.81 -1.06
CA VAL A 655 -47.83 -8.02 -1.78
C VAL A 655 -47.23 -6.72 -2.26
N LYS A 656 -45.90 -6.70 -2.36
CA LYS A 656 -45.14 -5.52 -2.79
C LYS A 656 -43.91 -5.94 -3.57
N LYS A 657 -43.54 -5.14 -4.55
CA LYS A 657 -42.31 -5.31 -5.33
C LYS A 657 -41.44 -4.06 -5.24
N THR A 658 -40.15 -4.20 -4.96
CA THR A 658 -39.18 -3.10 -4.90
C THR A 658 -37.89 -3.51 -5.63
N ALA A 659 -37.25 -2.60 -6.34
CA ALA A 659 -36.00 -2.88 -7.04
C ALA A 659 -34.90 -3.36 -6.07
N LEU A 660 -34.13 -4.38 -6.46
CA LEU A 660 -33.07 -4.96 -5.61
C LEU A 660 -31.98 -3.92 -5.29
N THR A 661 -31.69 -3.01 -6.23
CA THR A 661 -30.70 -1.94 -6.08
C THR A 661 -31.02 -0.94 -4.94
N GLU A 662 -32.28 -0.81 -4.51
CA GLU A 662 -32.70 0.00 -3.35
C GLU A 662 -32.16 -0.55 -2.01
N PHE A 663 -31.66 -1.79 -2.02
CA PHE A 663 -31.08 -2.50 -0.88
C PHE A 663 -29.54 -2.65 -0.99
N SER A 664 -28.90 -2.07 -2.00
CA SER A 664 -27.45 -2.19 -2.26
C SER A 664 -26.54 -1.46 -1.27
N ARG A 665 -27.08 -0.51 -0.49
CA ARG A 665 -26.31 0.34 0.43
C ARG A 665 -26.65 0.00 1.88
N PRO A 666 -25.92 -0.93 2.50
CA PRO A 666 -26.18 -1.34 3.89
C PRO A 666 -25.96 -0.20 4.87
N ARG A 667 -26.80 -0.15 5.90
CA ARG A 667 -26.70 0.79 7.02
C ARG A 667 -26.85 0.01 8.32
N SER A 668 -25.99 0.32 9.30
CA SER A 668 -25.98 -0.37 10.60
C SER A 668 -27.34 -0.31 11.31
N ALA A 669 -28.05 0.83 11.23
CA ALA A 669 -29.38 0.99 11.83
C ALA A 669 -30.51 0.25 11.07
N GLY A 670 -30.23 -0.43 9.96
CA GLY A 670 -31.25 -0.97 9.06
C GLY A 670 -32.00 0.11 8.27
N ILE A 671 -32.88 -0.32 7.37
CA ILE A 671 -33.73 0.57 6.56
C ILE A 671 -35.17 0.07 6.54
N ILE A 672 -36.12 0.94 6.24
CA ILE A 672 -37.50 0.51 5.97
C ILE A 672 -37.51 -0.24 4.64
N ALA A 673 -38.14 -1.41 4.58
CA ALA A 673 -38.34 -2.19 3.36
C ALA A 673 -39.82 -2.22 2.93
N VAL A 674 -40.74 -2.27 3.88
CA VAL A 674 -42.19 -2.24 3.66
C VAL A 674 -42.88 -1.57 4.84
N ASN A 675 -43.97 -0.86 4.58
CA ASN A 675 -44.85 -0.36 5.63
C ASN A 675 -45.93 -1.40 5.92
N LEU A 676 -45.97 -1.94 7.14
CA LEU A 676 -46.93 -2.99 7.53
C LEU A 676 -48.16 -2.36 8.21
N ASN A 677 -49.33 -2.95 7.98
CA ASN A 677 -50.54 -2.57 8.71
C ASN A 677 -50.52 -3.18 10.13
N GLU A 678 -51.31 -2.62 11.03
CA GLU A 678 -51.44 -3.14 12.40
C GLU A 678 -51.90 -4.61 12.40
N GLY A 679 -51.14 -5.47 13.07
CA GLY A 679 -51.39 -6.93 13.12
C GLY A 679 -50.96 -7.70 11.87
N ASP A 680 -50.29 -7.07 10.90
CA ASP A 680 -49.76 -7.73 9.70
C ASP A 680 -48.24 -7.93 9.82
N GLU A 681 -47.73 -8.97 9.17
CA GLU A 681 -46.31 -9.31 9.20
C GLU A 681 -45.82 -9.84 7.86
N LEU A 682 -44.55 -9.62 7.56
CA LEU A 682 -43.94 -10.09 6.32
C LEU A 682 -43.60 -11.58 6.44
N ILE A 683 -44.25 -12.43 5.63
CA ILE A 683 -44.14 -13.89 5.72
C ILE A 683 -43.23 -14.50 4.66
N GLY A 684 -43.01 -13.83 3.54
CA GLY A 684 -42.34 -14.39 2.38
C GLY A 684 -41.71 -13.32 1.51
N VAL A 685 -40.49 -13.61 1.07
CA VAL A 685 -39.69 -12.72 0.22
C VAL A 685 -38.95 -13.56 -0.80
N ASP A 686 -38.96 -13.17 -2.07
CA ASP A 686 -38.22 -13.83 -3.15
C ASP A 686 -37.81 -12.81 -4.22
N LEU A 687 -36.87 -13.18 -5.09
CA LEU A 687 -36.40 -12.38 -6.20
C LEU A 687 -37.22 -12.63 -7.46
N THR A 688 -37.52 -11.55 -8.18
CA THR A 688 -38.29 -11.55 -9.43
C THR A 688 -37.58 -10.69 -10.50
N ASP A 689 -37.66 -11.08 -11.77
CA ASP A 689 -36.90 -10.48 -12.89
C ASP A 689 -37.73 -9.56 -13.81
N GLY A 690 -39.01 -9.36 -13.50
CA GLY A 690 -39.96 -8.59 -14.31
C GLY A 690 -40.87 -9.46 -15.20
N SER A 691 -40.50 -10.71 -15.47
CA SER A 691 -41.24 -11.66 -16.30
C SER A 691 -41.86 -12.82 -15.53
N ASN A 692 -41.56 -12.96 -14.23
CA ASN A 692 -41.96 -14.12 -13.46
C ASN A 692 -43.45 -14.09 -13.07
N GLU A 693 -43.95 -15.25 -12.67
CA GLU A 693 -45.23 -15.35 -11.97
C GLU A 693 -45.00 -15.49 -10.47
N VAL A 694 -46.02 -15.19 -9.68
CA VAL A 694 -45.99 -15.32 -8.23
C VAL A 694 -47.14 -16.20 -7.78
N MET A 695 -46.83 -17.12 -6.87
CA MET A 695 -47.80 -17.99 -6.21
C MET A 695 -47.84 -17.71 -4.72
N LEU A 696 -49.04 -17.53 -4.16
CA LEU A 696 -49.25 -17.37 -2.72
C LEU A 696 -50.10 -18.52 -2.21
N PHE A 697 -49.66 -19.18 -1.14
CA PHE A 697 -50.34 -20.30 -0.51
C PHE A 697 -50.89 -19.89 0.86
N SER A 698 -52.10 -20.32 1.17
CA SER A 698 -52.74 -20.04 2.47
C SER A 698 -52.76 -21.26 3.39
N ALA A 699 -52.92 -21.01 4.70
CA ALA A 699 -53.04 -22.05 5.73
C ALA A 699 -54.21 -23.01 5.46
N ASN A 700 -55.31 -22.50 4.89
CA ASN A 700 -56.47 -23.30 4.49
C ASN A 700 -56.32 -24.04 3.14
N GLY A 701 -55.11 -24.06 2.58
CA GLY A 701 -54.78 -24.82 1.37
C GLY A 701 -55.27 -24.16 0.08
N LYS A 702 -55.48 -22.84 0.07
CA LYS A 702 -55.73 -22.08 -1.17
C LYS A 702 -54.42 -21.63 -1.81
N VAL A 703 -54.47 -21.42 -3.12
CA VAL A 703 -53.36 -20.85 -3.89
C VAL A 703 -53.86 -19.92 -4.98
N VAL A 704 -53.21 -18.76 -5.11
CA VAL A 704 -53.37 -17.88 -6.28
C VAL A 704 -52.06 -17.84 -7.06
N ARG A 705 -52.15 -17.80 -8.39
CA ARG A 705 -51.01 -17.67 -9.31
C ARG A 705 -51.31 -16.54 -10.30
N PHE A 706 -50.43 -15.55 -10.37
CA PHE A 706 -50.57 -14.40 -11.28
C PHE A 706 -49.20 -13.87 -11.72
N PRO A 707 -49.10 -13.25 -12.91
CA PRO A 707 -47.86 -12.63 -13.38
C PRO A 707 -47.50 -11.39 -12.56
N GLU A 708 -46.21 -11.23 -12.25
CA GLU A 708 -45.70 -10.12 -11.43
C GLU A 708 -45.94 -8.74 -12.04
N THR A 709 -46.16 -8.68 -13.36
CA THR A 709 -46.45 -7.45 -14.12
C THR A 709 -47.75 -6.78 -13.67
N GLN A 710 -48.64 -7.53 -12.99
CA GLN A 710 -49.84 -6.96 -12.35
C GLN A 710 -49.53 -6.18 -11.06
N VAL A 711 -48.28 -6.21 -10.58
CA VAL A 711 -47.79 -5.49 -9.41
C VAL A 711 -46.67 -4.54 -9.84
N ARG A 712 -46.96 -3.23 -9.82
CA ARG A 712 -45.95 -2.21 -10.11
C ARG A 712 -44.84 -2.20 -9.06
N SER A 713 -43.62 -1.88 -9.49
CA SER A 713 -42.52 -1.59 -8.56
C SER A 713 -42.86 -0.33 -7.75
N MET A 714 -42.60 -0.37 -6.44
CA MET A 714 -42.86 0.73 -5.51
C MET A 714 -41.63 0.99 -4.64
N GLY A 715 -41.51 2.23 -4.15
CA GLY A 715 -40.48 2.61 -3.20
C GLY A 715 -40.61 1.89 -1.85
N ARG A 716 -39.52 1.90 -1.09
CA ARG A 716 -39.38 1.20 0.20
C ARG A 716 -40.43 1.55 1.26
N THR A 717 -40.98 2.77 1.28
CA THR A 717 -41.97 3.20 2.28
C THR A 717 -43.43 2.85 1.92
N ALA A 718 -43.69 2.24 0.76
CA ALA A 718 -45.04 1.86 0.36
C ALA A 718 -45.53 0.59 1.09
N THR A 719 -46.85 0.47 1.26
CA THR A 719 -47.53 -0.69 1.87
C THR A 719 -47.68 -1.88 0.91
N GLY A 720 -48.03 -1.62 -0.36
CA GLY A 720 -48.22 -2.68 -1.37
C GLY A 720 -49.65 -2.74 -1.91
N VAL A 721 -49.99 -3.85 -2.57
CA VAL A 721 -51.31 -4.14 -3.16
C VAL A 721 -51.78 -5.53 -2.76
N ARG A 722 -53.08 -5.79 -2.78
CA ARG A 722 -53.60 -7.14 -2.49
C ARG A 722 -53.18 -8.15 -3.56
N GLY A 723 -52.56 -9.26 -3.12
CA GLY A 723 -52.12 -10.38 -3.94
C GLY A 723 -53.09 -11.57 -3.94
N ILE A 724 -53.65 -11.91 -2.78
CA ILE A 724 -54.66 -12.98 -2.58
C ILE A 724 -55.83 -12.44 -1.75
N ASN A 725 -57.04 -12.95 -2.00
CA ASN A 725 -58.21 -12.67 -1.16
C ASN A 725 -58.43 -13.84 -0.18
N LEU A 726 -58.18 -13.59 1.11
CA LEU A 726 -58.27 -14.59 2.16
C LEU A 726 -59.67 -14.65 2.78
N GLY A 727 -60.06 -15.83 3.25
CA GLY A 727 -61.26 -16.00 4.08
C GLY A 727 -61.03 -15.55 5.52
N GLU A 728 -62.10 -15.50 6.32
CA GLU A 728 -61.99 -15.18 7.75
C GLU A 728 -61.12 -16.22 8.48
N GLY A 729 -60.10 -15.76 9.21
CA GLY A 729 -59.15 -16.62 9.92
C GLY A 729 -58.11 -17.33 9.06
N ASP A 730 -58.03 -17.03 7.75
CA ASP A 730 -56.99 -17.56 6.85
C ASP A 730 -55.81 -16.58 6.73
N SER A 731 -54.62 -17.09 6.49
CA SER A 731 -53.38 -16.30 6.36
C SER A 731 -52.48 -16.89 5.27
N VAL A 732 -51.61 -16.06 4.68
CA VAL A 732 -50.59 -16.54 3.74
C VAL A 732 -49.44 -17.20 4.51
N ILE A 733 -49.06 -18.40 4.11
CA ILE A 733 -48.00 -19.21 4.75
C ILE A 733 -46.77 -19.39 3.86
N SER A 734 -46.89 -19.25 2.55
CA SER A 734 -45.74 -19.34 1.64
C SER A 734 -45.93 -18.49 0.38
N LEU A 735 -44.81 -17.96 -0.10
CA LEU A 735 -44.66 -17.33 -1.40
C LEU A 735 -43.71 -18.21 -2.23
N ILE A 736 -44.08 -18.49 -3.47
CA ILE A 736 -43.23 -19.20 -4.43
C ILE A 736 -43.21 -18.42 -5.75
N VAL A 737 -42.03 -18.15 -6.28
CA VAL A 737 -41.83 -17.71 -7.66
C VAL A 737 -41.52 -18.94 -8.50
N PRO A 738 -42.47 -19.52 -9.27
CA PRO A 738 -42.21 -20.71 -10.06
C PRO A 738 -41.15 -20.45 -11.13
N ARG A 739 -40.07 -21.23 -11.09
CA ARG A 739 -38.98 -21.24 -12.09
C ARG A 739 -38.90 -22.64 -12.72
N GLY A 740 -38.86 -22.73 -14.04
CA GLY A 740 -38.79 -24.02 -14.75
C GLY A 740 -40.04 -24.91 -14.58
N GLU A 741 -39.85 -26.23 -14.72
CA GLU A 741 -40.93 -27.23 -14.71
C GLU A 741 -41.09 -28.00 -13.39
N GLY A 742 -40.36 -27.61 -12.34
CA GLY A 742 -40.38 -28.29 -11.03
C GLY A 742 -41.78 -28.36 -10.41
N ASP A 743 -42.04 -29.44 -9.68
CA ASP A 743 -43.30 -29.67 -8.96
C ASP A 743 -43.40 -28.76 -7.74
N ILE A 744 -44.63 -28.41 -7.34
CA ILE A 744 -44.89 -27.77 -6.05
C ILE A 744 -45.10 -28.85 -5.00
N LEU A 745 -44.22 -28.86 -4.00
CA LEU A 745 -44.36 -29.70 -2.82
C LEU A 745 -45.02 -28.92 -1.69
N THR A 746 -46.12 -29.44 -1.16
CA THR A 746 -46.87 -28.83 -0.04
C THR A 746 -46.89 -29.78 1.15
N VAL A 747 -46.70 -29.24 2.37
CA VAL A 747 -46.69 -29.99 3.63
C VAL A 747 -47.66 -29.38 4.64
N THR A 748 -48.32 -30.24 5.42
CA THR A 748 -49.26 -29.87 6.49
C THR A 748 -48.71 -30.24 7.87
N GLN A 749 -49.30 -29.67 8.93
CA GLN A 749 -48.83 -29.76 10.32
C GLN A 749 -48.62 -31.21 10.79
N ASN A 750 -49.50 -32.14 10.40
CA ASN A 750 -49.44 -33.53 10.84
C ASN A 750 -48.51 -34.40 9.98
N GLY A 751 -47.54 -33.81 9.26
CA GLY A 751 -46.54 -34.54 8.48
C GLY A 751 -47.04 -35.16 7.18
N PHE A 752 -48.18 -34.69 6.65
CA PHE A 752 -48.68 -35.09 5.33
C PHE A 752 -48.25 -34.09 4.26
N GLY A 753 -47.98 -34.58 3.06
CA GLY A 753 -47.66 -33.71 1.95
C GLY A 753 -47.72 -34.40 0.60
N LYS A 754 -47.54 -33.61 -0.46
CA LYS A 754 -47.65 -34.09 -1.83
C LYS A 754 -46.86 -33.22 -2.79
N ARG A 755 -46.56 -33.78 -3.96
CA ARG A 755 -46.08 -33.04 -5.13
C ARG A 755 -47.20 -32.85 -6.14
N THR A 756 -47.27 -31.69 -6.73
CA THR A 756 -48.19 -31.40 -7.83
C THR A 756 -47.49 -30.56 -8.89
N ALA A 757 -47.61 -30.98 -10.15
CA ALA A 757 -47.02 -30.28 -11.28
C ALA A 757 -47.47 -28.81 -11.33
N VAL A 758 -46.51 -27.92 -11.58
CA VAL A 758 -46.77 -26.47 -11.67
C VAL A 758 -47.82 -26.16 -12.74
N THR A 759 -47.88 -26.94 -13.81
CA THR A 759 -48.84 -26.81 -14.92
C THR A 759 -50.29 -27.04 -14.51
N GLU A 760 -50.55 -27.76 -13.42
CA GLU A 760 -51.91 -27.96 -12.91
C GLU A 760 -52.46 -26.71 -12.21
N TYR A 761 -51.59 -25.80 -11.77
CA TYR A 761 -51.97 -24.55 -11.10
C TYR A 761 -52.36 -23.47 -12.13
N PRO A 762 -53.66 -23.13 -12.25
CA PRO A 762 -54.13 -22.21 -13.27
C PRO A 762 -53.68 -20.77 -12.97
N THR A 763 -53.07 -20.11 -13.96
CA THR A 763 -52.83 -18.66 -13.89
C THR A 763 -54.17 -17.92 -13.97
N LYS A 764 -54.46 -17.13 -12.94
CA LYS A 764 -55.67 -16.28 -12.84
C LYS A 764 -55.23 -14.82 -12.61
N SER A 765 -56.19 -13.94 -12.29
CA SER A 765 -55.87 -12.59 -11.84
C SER A 765 -55.45 -12.56 -10.37
N ARG A 766 -54.65 -11.55 -10.00
CA ARG A 766 -54.34 -11.25 -8.58
C ARG A 766 -55.60 -10.90 -7.80
N ALA A 767 -55.50 -10.96 -6.47
CA ALA A 767 -56.57 -10.63 -5.51
C ALA A 767 -57.85 -11.47 -5.66
N THR A 768 -57.74 -12.68 -6.23
CA THR A 768 -58.82 -13.67 -6.26
C THR A 768 -58.73 -14.59 -5.04
N GLN A 769 -59.78 -15.38 -4.76
CA GLN A 769 -59.81 -16.33 -3.63
C GLN A 769 -58.87 -17.54 -3.79
N GLY A 770 -58.24 -17.68 -4.97
CA GLY A 770 -57.41 -18.83 -5.28
C GLY A 770 -58.19 -20.14 -5.49
N VAL A 771 -57.46 -21.15 -5.95
CA VAL A 771 -57.96 -22.52 -6.13
C VAL A 771 -57.46 -23.42 -5.01
N ILE A 772 -58.01 -24.62 -4.86
CA ILE A 772 -57.52 -25.59 -3.87
C ILE A 772 -56.15 -26.11 -4.34
N SER A 773 -55.14 -25.98 -3.47
CA SER A 773 -53.81 -26.57 -3.61
C SER A 773 -53.68 -27.90 -2.88
N ILE A 774 -54.30 -28.04 -1.70
CA ILE A 774 -54.35 -29.26 -0.90
C ILE A 774 -55.63 -29.24 -0.05
N LYS A 775 -56.25 -30.40 0.18
CA LYS A 775 -57.46 -30.47 1.01
C LYS A 775 -57.07 -30.57 2.49
N VAL A 776 -57.24 -29.48 3.24
CA VAL A 776 -57.08 -29.43 4.69
C VAL A 776 -58.21 -30.23 5.37
N SER A 777 -57.86 -31.02 6.38
CA SER A 777 -58.79 -31.81 7.22
C SER A 777 -58.17 -32.00 8.60
N GLU A 778 -58.96 -32.43 9.60
CA GLU A 778 -58.43 -32.75 10.95
C GLU A 778 -57.27 -33.75 10.90
N ARG A 779 -57.30 -34.71 9.95
CA ARG A 779 -56.20 -35.65 9.73
C ARG A 779 -54.92 -34.96 9.28
N ASN A 780 -55.02 -33.99 8.36
CA ASN A 780 -53.87 -33.34 7.75
C ASN A 780 -53.30 -32.20 8.61
N GLY A 781 -54.16 -31.45 9.31
CA GLY A 781 -53.81 -30.15 9.87
C GLY A 781 -53.70 -29.06 8.80
N GLN A 782 -53.43 -27.83 9.24
CA GLN A 782 -53.25 -26.69 8.33
C GLN A 782 -51.97 -26.84 7.50
N VAL A 783 -51.88 -26.08 6.41
CA VAL A 783 -50.67 -26.05 5.58
C VAL A 783 -49.57 -25.28 6.30
N VAL A 784 -48.38 -25.88 6.38
CA VAL A 784 -47.19 -25.30 7.03
C VAL A 784 -46.34 -24.56 6.03
N GLY A 785 -46.13 -25.17 4.86
CA GLY A 785 -45.28 -24.59 3.83
C GLY A 785 -45.50 -25.22 2.47
N ALA A 786 -45.10 -24.48 1.45
CA ALA A 786 -44.97 -24.98 0.09
C ALA A 786 -43.65 -24.50 -0.52
N VAL A 787 -42.97 -25.38 -1.25
CA VAL A 787 -41.72 -25.07 -1.94
C VAL A 787 -41.70 -25.76 -3.30
N GLN A 788 -41.12 -25.12 -4.31
CA GLN A 788 -40.90 -25.74 -5.61
C GLN A 788 -39.69 -26.67 -5.53
N VAL A 789 -39.81 -27.88 -6.09
CA VAL A 789 -38.78 -28.92 -6.03
C VAL A 789 -38.65 -29.64 -7.38
N GLU A 790 -37.44 -30.07 -7.69
CA GLU A 790 -37.13 -30.99 -8.77
C GLU A 790 -37.09 -32.42 -8.24
N THR A 791 -37.13 -33.42 -9.13
CA THR A 791 -37.20 -34.83 -8.68
C THR A 791 -35.91 -35.32 -8.03
N SER A 792 -34.77 -34.73 -8.41
CA SER A 792 -33.44 -34.93 -7.81
C SER A 792 -33.27 -34.23 -6.47
N ASP A 793 -34.08 -33.21 -6.18
CA ASP A 793 -33.93 -32.43 -4.95
C ASP A 793 -34.24 -33.28 -3.70
N GLN A 794 -33.86 -32.72 -2.56
CA GLN A 794 -34.24 -33.21 -1.25
C GLN A 794 -35.03 -32.13 -0.52
N ILE A 795 -35.84 -32.53 0.46
CA ILE A 795 -36.55 -31.61 1.34
C ILE A 795 -36.11 -31.81 2.78
N MET A 796 -35.98 -30.71 3.49
CA MET A 796 -35.78 -30.67 4.92
C MET A 796 -37.09 -30.22 5.59
N MET A 797 -37.55 -30.99 6.57
CA MET A 797 -38.67 -30.64 7.42
C MET A 797 -38.20 -30.56 8.87
N ILE A 798 -38.77 -29.63 9.62
CA ILE A 798 -38.51 -29.49 11.06
C ILE A 798 -39.82 -29.47 11.84
N THR A 799 -39.82 -30.09 13.00
CA THR A 799 -40.94 -30.06 13.96
C THR A 799 -40.71 -29.06 15.09
N ASP A 800 -41.78 -28.71 15.80
CA ASP A 800 -41.74 -27.91 17.03
C ASP A 800 -40.83 -28.52 18.11
N ALA A 801 -40.74 -29.85 18.18
CA ALA A 801 -39.79 -30.56 19.06
C ALA A 801 -38.32 -30.50 18.59
N GLY A 802 -38.02 -29.87 17.45
CA GLY A 802 -36.66 -29.79 16.89
C GLY A 802 -36.23 -31.06 16.13
N THR A 803 -37.16 -31.92 15.73
CA THR A 803 -36.85 -33.09 14.90
C THR A 803 -36.65 -32.65 13.46
N LEU A 804 -35.42 -32.79 12.96
CA LEU A 804 -35.07 -32.54 11.56
C LEU A 804 -35.12 -33.83 10.74
N VAL A 805 -35.83 -33.78 9.62
CA VAL A 805 -35.97 -34.90 8.68
C VAL A 805 -35.62 -34.44 7.26
N ARG A 806 -34.59 -35.07 6.69
CA ARG A 806 -34.19 -34.89 5.30
C ARG A 806 -34.73 -36.06 4.47
N THR A 807 -35.56 -35.78 3.46
CA THR A 807 -36.20 -36.81 2.63
C THR A 807 -35.98 -36.49 1.15
N ARG A 808 -35.68 -37.49 0.33
CA ARG A 808 -35.57 -37.31 -1.13
C ARG A 808 -36.94 -37.01 -1.73
N VAL A 809 -36.98 -36.04 -2.65
CA VAL A 809 -38.23 -35.60 -3.29
C VAL A 809 -38.84 -36.71 -4.14
N SER A 810 -38.01 -37.56 -4.75
CA SER A 810 -38.40 -38.75 -5.50
C SER A 810 -39.30 -39.72 -4.72
N GLU A 811 -39.22 -39.75 -3.39
CA GLU A 811 -40.05 -40.60 -2.54
C GLU A 811 -41.45 -40.02 -2.28
N VAL A 812 -41.71 -38.76 -2.64
CA VAL A 812 -43.01 -38.11 -2.49
C VAL A 812 -43.87 -38.35 -3.73
N SER A 813 -45.09 -38.84 -3.56
CA SER A 813 -45.99 -39.11 -4.68
C SER A 813 -46.42 -37.80 -5.38
N VAL A 814 -46.36 -37.81 -6.72
CA VAL A 814 -46.95 -36.78 -7.58
C VAL A 814 -48.42 -37.09 -7.75
N VAL A 815 -49.27 -36.17 -7.30
CA VAL A 815 -50.74 -36.30 -7.34
C VAL A 815 -51.38 -34.95 -7.67
N GLY A 816 -52.65 -35.00 -8.07
CA GLY A 816 -53.41 -33.80 -8.44
C GLY A 816 -53.54 -32.78 -7.30
N ARG A 817 -53.89 -31.53 -7.65
CA ARG A 817 -54.05 -30.42 -6.68
C ARG A 817 -55.06 -30.75 -5.58
N ASN A 818 -56.26 -31.20 -5.95
CA ASN A 818 -57.34 -31.43 -4.98
C ASN A 818 -57.25 -32.82 -4.33
N THR A 819 -56.14 -33.11 -3.66
CA THR A 819 -55.87 -34.38 -2.95
C THR A 819 -55.37 -34.12 -1.53
N GLN A 820 -55.33 -35.16 -0.69
CA GLN A 820 -54.88 -35.09 0.71
C GLN A 820 -53.38 -35.35 0.91
N GLY A 821 -52.68 -35.86 -0.10
CA GLY A 821 -51.27 -36.23 -0.02
C GLY A 821 -50.98 -37.52 0.76
N VAL A 822 -49.69 -37.81 0.91
CA VAL A 822 -49.14 -39.01 1.55
C VAL A 822 -48.36 -38.62 2.82
N THR A 823 -48.11 -39.58 3.69
CA THR A 823 -47.28 -39.36 4.88
C THR A 823 -45.83 -39.13 4.47
N LEU A 824 -45.26 -37.98 4.85
CA LEU A 824 -43.86 -37.65 4.66
C LEU A 824 -43.02 -38.03 5.89
N ILE A 825 -43.51 -37.63 7.06
CA ILE A 825 -42.90 -37.96 8.36
C ILE A 825 -43.98 -38.46 9.32
N ARG A 826 -43.58 -39.27 10.31
CA ARG A 826 -44.45 -39.64 11.42
C ARG A 826 -44.16 -38.69 12.57
N THR A 827 -45.14 -37.90 12.98
CA THR A 827 -45.08 -37.08 14.18
C THR A 827 -45.57 -37.86 15.41
N ALA A 828 -45.06 -37.54 16.60
CA ALA A 828 -45.62 -38.02 17.87
C ALA A 828 -46.99 -37.37 18.19
N GLU A 829 -47.71 -37.84 19.22
CA GLU A 829 -49.08 -37.39 19.55
C GLU A 829 -49.21 -35.89 19.93
N ASP A 830 -48.09 -35.17 20.13
CA ASP A 830 -48.05 -33.72 20.43
C ASP A 830 -46.97 -32.98 19.63
N GLU A 831 -46.59 -33.48 18.45
CA GLU A 831 -45.52 -32.90 17.61
C GLU A 831 -46.07 -32.47 16.25
N ASN A 832 -45.75 -31.26 15.82
CA ASN A 832 -46.20 -30.72 14.53
C ASN A 832 -45.02 -30.28 13.66
N VAL A 833 -45.14 -30.43 12.35
CA VAL A 833 -44.23 -29.80 11.38
C VAL A 833 -44.41 -28.29 11.46
N VAL A 834 -43.31 -27.55 11.61
CA VAL A 834 -43.31 -26.08 11.68
C VAL A 834 -42.51 -25.44 10.56
N GLY A 835 -41.66 -26.20 9.84
CA GLY A 835 -40.89 -25.67 8.72
C GLY A 835 -40.63 -26.68 7.60
N LEU A 836 -40.48 -26.16 6.38
CA LEU A 836 -40.18 -26.89 5.15
C LEU A 836 -39.19 -26.06 4.31
N GLN A 837 -38.11 -26.68 3.85
CA GLN A 837 -37.16 -26.05 2.92
C GLN A 837 -36.65 -27.05 1.88
N ARG A 838 -36.44 -26.59 0.65
CA ARG A 838 -35.75 -27.35 -0.40
C ARG A 838 -34.24 -27.38 -0.14
N VAL A 839 -33.62 -28.54 -0.41
CA VAL A 839 -32.17 -28.73 -0.47
C VAL A 839 -31.84 -29.26 -1.86
N ALA A 840 -31.09 -28.49 -2.65
CA ALA A 840 -30.60 -28.95 -3.94
C ALA A 840 -29.53 -30.03 -3.73
N GLU A 841 -29.57 -31.11 -4.52
CA GLU A 841 -28.48 -32.07 -4.56
C GLU A 841 -27.37 -31.47 -5.44
N PRO A 842 -26.12 -31.32 -4.95
CA PRO A 842 -25.04 -30.83 -5.79
C PRO A 842 -24.83 -31.81 -6.95
N VAL A 843 -24.72 -31.28 -8.16
CA VAL A 843 -24.27 -32.05 -9.32
C VAL A 843 -22.80 -32.34 -9.05
N GLU A 844 -22.44 -33.59 -8.78
CA GLU A 844 -21.05 -34.01 -8.87
C GLU A 844 -20.63 -33.78 -10.33
N ASP A 845 -19.77 -32.79 -10.56
CA ASP A 845 -19.05 -32.71 -11.82
C ASP A 845 -18.25 -34.02 -11.94
N GLU A 846 -18.59 -34.85 -12.92
CA GLU A 846 -17.80 -36.02 -13.29
C GLU A 846 -16.39 -35.52 -13.65
N GLU A 847 -15.45 -35.65 -12.70
CA GLU A 847 -14.03 -35.48 -12.97
C GLU A 847 -13.65 -36.45 -14.09
N LEU A 848 -13.24 -35.85 -15.23
CA LEU A 848 -12.59 -36.50 -16.35
C LEU A 848 -11.24 -37.08 -15.91
N ASP A 849 -11.26 -38.20 -15.21
CA ASP A 849 -10.11 -39.09 -15.08
C ASP A 849 -10.03 -39.97 -16.34
N SER A 850 -9.50 -39.39 -17.41
CA SER A 850 -8.98 -40.13 -18.55
C SER A 850 -7.51 -39.79 -18.78
N LEU A 851 -6.65 -40.39 -17.96
CA LEU A 851 -5.26 -40.64 -18.33
C LEU A 851 -5.11 -42.13 -18.64
N GLU A 852 -4.80 -42.42 -19.90
CA GLU A 852 -4.47 -43.75 -20.40
C GLU A 852 -3.30 -44.36 -19.61
N PRO A 853 -3.37 -45.65 -19.19
CA PRO A 853 -2.18 -46.40 -18.85
C PRO A 853 -1.63 -47.08 -20.11
N GLY A 854 -0.56 -46.51 -20.66
CA GLY A 854 0.34 -47.20 -21.60
C GLY A 854 1.20 -48.22 -20.84
N ALA A 855 1.14 -49.46 -21.32
CA ALA A 855 1.64 -50.68 -20.71
C ALA A 855 3.16 -50.73 -20.44
N GLU A 856 3.54 -51.47 -19.38
CA GLU A 856 4.38 -52.66 -19.53
C GLU A 856 4.08 -53.65 -18.41
N ALA A 857 3.74 -54.88 -18.80
CA ALA A 857 3.52 -56.02 -17.93
C ALA A 857 4.85 -56.71 -17.62
N VAL A 858 4.93 -57.45 -16.51
CA VAL A 858 5.17 -58.91 -16.46
C VAL A 858 5.37 -59.35 -15.00
N GLU A 859 4.50 -60.30 -14.59
CA GLU A 859 4.64 -61.38 -13.60
C GLU A 859 4.94 -61.01 -12.13
N GLU A 860 4.36 -61.61 -11.08
CA GLU A 860 3.93 -63.01 -10.93
C GLU A 860 2.97 -63.12 -9.73
N ASP A 861 1.84 -63.78 -9.98
CA ASP A 861 1.15 -64.80 -9.18
C ASP A 861 1.09 -64.76 -7.63
N THR A 862 -0.16 -64.75 -7.14
CA THR A 862 -0.80 -65.62 -6.12
C THR A 862 -1.55 -64.93 -4.99
N THR A 863 -2.82 -65.31 -4.91
CA THR A 863 -3.87 -64.96 -3.94
C THR A 863 -3.70 -65.73 -2.60
N PRO A 864 -4.64 -65.65 -1.65
CA PRO A 864 -4.61 -64.82 -0.42
C PRO A 864 -4.61 -65.72 0.83
N LEU A 865 -4.75 -65.14 2.04
CA LEU A 865 -5.33 -65.68 3.31
C LEU A 865 -4.71 -64.82 4.44
N ASP A 866 -5.45 -63.97 5.15
CA ASP A 866 -6.48 -64.24 6.16
C ASP A 866 -5.96 -64.85 7.48
N ASP A 867 -6.45 -64.23 8.56
CA ASP A 867 -6.44 -64.59 9.97
C ASP A 867 -5.14 -64.71 10.78
N GLY A 868 -5.18 -64.04 11.94
CA GLY A 868 -4.91 -64.74 13.20
C GLY A 868 -3.72 -64.25 14.03
N ASP A 869 -4.04 -63.30 14.92
CA ASP A 869 -3.84 -63.37 16.38
C ASP A 869 -2.44 -63.56 17.02
N ASP A 870 -2.40 -63.01 18.24
CA ASP A 870 -1.48 -63.27 19.36
C ASP A 870 -0.08 -62.61 19.41
N ALA A 871 -0.08 -61.50 20.15
CA ALA A 871 0.46 -61.39 21.51
C ALA A 871 1.97 -61.60 21.78
N ALA A 872 2.50 -60.60 22.51
CA ALA A 872 3.54 -60.70 23.56
C ALA A 872 4.96 -61.12 23.10
N GLU A 873 6.07 -60.52 23.50
CA GLU A 873 6.44 -59.38 24.36
C GLU A 873 7.98 -59.19 24.12
N PRO A 874 8.77 -58.50 24.96
CA PRO A 874 9.63 -57.38 24.58
C PRO A 874 11.13 -57.73 24.48
N MET A 875 11.95 -56.80 24.02
CA MET A 875 13.10 -56.26 24.80
C MET A 875 14.04 -55.43 23.91
N ASP A 876 14.26 -54.23 24.41
CA ASP A 876 15.54 -53.58 24.67
C ASP A 876 16.52 -53.23 23.54
N ASP A 877 16.77 -51.92 23.58
CA ASP A 877 18.08 -51.28 23.67
C ASP A 877 18.94 -51.12 22.41
N ASP A 878 19.00 -49.83 22.07
CA ASP A 878 20.23 -49.03 22.11
C ASP A 878 21.06 -48.84 20.84
N ASN A 879 21.34 -47.55 20.64
CA ASN A 879 22.43 -46.92 19.89
C ASN A 879 22.34 -47.05 18.36
N VAL A 880 22.19 -45.97 17.59
CA VAL A 880 22.87 -44.66 17.62
C VAL A 880 21.98 -43.58 16.99
#